data_AF-A0A9W9C5A7-F1
#
_entry.id   AF-A0A9W9C5A7-F1
#
_cell.length_a   1.000
_cell.length_b   1.000
_cell.length_c   1.000
_cell.angle_alpha   90.00
_cell.angle_beta   90.00
_cell.angle_gamma   90.00
#
_symmetry.space_group_name_H-M   'P 1'
#
loop_
_entity.id
_entity.type
_entity.pdbx_description
1 polymer ?
#
loop_
_entity_poly.entity_id
_entity_poly.type
_entity_poly.pdbx_seq_one_letter_code
_entity_poly.pdbx_strand_id
1 'polypeptide(L)'
;MRLLERKDDGGIRLTEFFGDAIPRYAILSHTWGADSDEVTFKDFIEGIAIAKAGYRKIQFCADQAAHDHLRYFWVDTCCIDKSSSAELSEAINSMFAWYRNSARCYVYLSDVPTLAFKESRWFTRGWTLQELLAPDSVEFFSKEGQQLGDKRSMVKEIHEITSISVDVLHGRPLSQLSIDERMSWAAKRQTKREEDAAYSLLGIFDVHIPLIYGEGQRKAFARLQKEISQDSSGQRLAGGTTSLQFGYQPTQGQSFSNVPFAPDRDFVDRPDILAWVHDMCGQPGARAALVGLSGIGKSQLAIQFAHHIYNTLPRPFVFWVHASTRAYFEEGYQGIADRLELPGRLEPKADILQLVSNWLCDEKNGQWVLVLDSADDKEIFFPSQQQGQENVPASLAAYLPQRGSILITSCNEEAAASLSGGHQYIMKVQAMDENQGLQLLRKKLRRNKLQATSQEEGAAKALLRALDYIPLAITQAAAYINRQARMTVPDCLDEFRASDRKRKSLLHYDAGDLRRNNASNSVLTTLQMSFERIRQERPSAAELLSLISFFNPCGIPEEVLRRHKIVLRRDGSVIAKAGAPNDRSKFDSSFNEDLNVLHAYSLVTMTSNDETFEMHALVQFCMRVWLSSSNDADRWQGRFIQLMAQEFPSGDFETWTKCKQLLPHIETLYDAEPDADDMVEKWAQVLTNAAKYLCNRGSYHTAQMVATIAVTAQERVLGLDDEATLRCFSLLARVLQYQGKYVEAEKLHR
;
A
#
# COMPACT_ATOMS: atom_id res chain seq x y z
N MET A 1 2.22 20.27 -14.54
CA MET A 1 2.58 19.46 -15.73
C MET A 1 4.07 19.15 -15.70
N ARG A 2 4.48 17.89 -15.92
CA ARG A 2 5.90 17.53 -16.07
C ARG A 2 6.27 17.39 -17.53
N LEU A 3 7.45 17.85 -17.91
CA LEU A 3 8.02 17.76 -19.25
C LEU A 3 9.42 17.15 -19.17
N LEU A 4 9.83 16.49 -20.25
CA LEU A 4 11.22 16.10 -20.47
C LEU A 4 11.97 17.26 -21.12
N GLU A 5 13.15 17.57 -20.58
CA GLU A 5 14.09 18.57 -21.05
C GLU A 5 15.25 17.87 -21.74
N ARG A 6 15.54 18.23 -22.99
CA ARG A 6 16.80 17.84 -23.65
C ARG A 6 17.89 18.84 -23.27
N LYS A 7 18.97 18.33 -22.70
CA LYS A 7 20.18 19.08 -22.36
C LYS A 7 21.08 19.23 -23.58
N ASP A 8 22.02 20.17 -23.51
CA ASP A 8 22.97 20.45 -24.59
C ASP A 8 23.91 19.26 -24.88
N ASP A 9 24.14 18.40 -23.89
CA ASP A 9 24.91 17.15 -24.00
C ASP A 9 24.10 15.99 -24.62
N GLY A 10 22.85 16.23 -25.01
CA GLY A 10 21.92 15.22 -25.53
C GLY A 10 21.21 14.40 -24.44
N GLY A 11 21.54 14.61 -23.15
CA GLY A 11 20.87 13.96 -22.03
C GLY A 11 19.43 14.45 -21.85
N ILE A 12 18.57 13.58 -21.32
CA ILE A 12 17.15 13.88 -21.09
C ILE A 12 16.89 13.90 -19.57
N ARG A 13 16.22 14.96 -19.07
CA ARG A 13 15.84 15.08 -17.65
C ARG A 13 14.37 15.46 -17.50
N LEU A 14 13.69 14.88 -16.53
CA LEU A 14 12.34 15.31 -16.16
C LEU A 14 12.35 16.64 -15.40
N THR A 15 11.44 17.56 -15.75
CA THR A 15 11.29 18.88 -15.14
C THR A 15 9.80 19.18 -14.91
N GLU A 16 9.46 19.82 -13.79
CA GLU A 16 8.08 20.10 -13.40
C GLU A 16 7.75 21.59 -13.51
N PHE A 17 6.54 21.88 -13.99
CA PHE A 17 6.02 23.23 -14.19
C PHE A 17 4.62 23.36 -13.57
N PHE A 18 4.33 24.52 -12.99
CA PHE A 18 3.06 24.83 -12.32
C PHE A 18 2.40 26.08 -12.93
N GLY A 19 1.07 26.06 -13.02
CA GLY A 19 0.27 27.18 -13.54
C GLY A 19 0.64 27.59 -14.97
N ASP A 20 0.65 28.89 -15.23
CA ASP A 20 0.91 29.47 -16.56
C ASP A 20 2.38 29.43 -17.01
N ALA A 21 3.30 28.92 -16.17
CA ALA A 21 4.73 28.87 -16.44
C ALA A 21 5.17 27.69 -17.33
N ILE A 22 4.26 27.11 -18.13
CA ILE A 22 4.57 25.97 -19.00
C ILE A 22 5.30 26.49 -20.26
N PRO A 23 6.55 26.08 -20.52
CA PRO A 23 7.31 26.52 -21.69
C PRO A 23 6.71 25.93 -22.97
N ARG A 24 7.07 26.45 -24.15
CA ARG A 24 6.73 25.78 -25.43
C ARG A 24 7.34 24.37 -25.47
N TYR A 25 6.52 23.39 -25.82
CA TYR A 25 6.91 21.98 -25.80
C TYR A 25 6.34 21.20 -26.99
N ALA A 26 7.00 20.10 -27.35
CA ALA A 26 6.45 19.08 -28.23
C ALA A 26 5.71 18.00 -27.45
N ILE A 27 4.84 17.22 -28.09
CA ILE A 27 4.16 16.08 -27.45
C ILE A 27 4.29 14.83 -28.32
N LEU A 28 4.56 13.69 -27.70
CA LEU A 28 4.69 12.41 -28.39
C LEU A 28 3.38 11.62 -28.32
N SER A 29 2.83 11.32 -29.50
CA SER A 29 1.76 10.35 -29.67
C SER A 29 2.34 9.05 -30.24
N HIS A 30 2.09 7.92 -29.59
CA HIS A 30 2.62 6.64 -30.04
C HIS A 30 1.74 5.47 -29.59
N THR A 31 1.95 4.30 -30.20
CA THR A 31 1.30 3.05 -29.73
C THR A 31 2.23 2.25 -28.85
N TRP A 32 1.70 1.77 -27.74
CA TRP A 32 2.48 1.09 -26.71
C TRP A 32 2.84 -0.33 -27.15
N GLY A 33 4.03 -0.79 -26.76
CA GLY A 33 4.49 -2.17 -26.87
C GLY A 33 4.03 -3.02 -25.68
N ALA A 34 4.81 -4.03 -25.32
CA ALA A 34 4.62 -4.76 -24.07
C ALA A 34 4.91 -3.85 -22.86
N ASP A 35 4.17 -3.99 -21.76
CA ASP A 35 4.32 -3.12 -20.57
C ASP A 35 5.74 -3.15 -19.98
N SER A 36 6.47 -4.26 -20.15
CA SER A 36 7.87 -4.39 -19.72
C SER A 36 8.83 -3.46 -20.47
N ASP A 37 8.46 -3.09 -21.69
CA ASP A 37 9.35 -2.41 -22.63
C ASP A 37 9.17 -0.89 -22.55
N GLU A 38 8.02 -0.42 -22.06
CA GLU A 38 7.72 1.00 -21.90
C GLU A 38 8.49 1.63 -20.73
N VAL A 39 8.94 2.86 -20.94
CA VAL A 39 9.64 3.66 -19.94
C VAL A 39 8.60 4.40 -19.10
N THR A 40 8.58 4.12 -17.81
CA THR A 40 7.67 4.73 -16.84
C THR A 40 8.32 5.93 -16.15
N PHE A 41 7.50 6.71 -15.43
CA PHE A 41 8.00 7.79 -14.57
C PHE A 41 9.05 7.28 -13.58
N LYS A 42 8.78 6.13 -12.94
CA LYS A 42 9.69 5.48 -11.98
C LYS A 42 11.05 5.12 -12.60
N ASP A 43 11.06 4.63 -13.84
CA ASP A 43 12.31 4.27 -14.53
C ASP A 43 13.22 5.49 -14.76
N PHE A 44 12.64 6.68 -14.97
CA PHE A 44 13.39 7.93 -15.07
C PHE A 44 13.96 8.38 -13.73
N ILE A 45 13.18 8.23 -12.65
CA ILE A 45 13.62 8.58 -11.29
C ILE A 45 14.75 7.65 -10.82
N GLU A 46 14.66 6.36 -11.14
CA GLU A 46 15.67 5.35 -10.77
C GLU A 46 16.89 5.33 -11.71
N GLY A 47 16.89 6.13 -12.78
CA GLY A 47 18.02 6.21 -13.72
C GLY A 47 18.18 4.98 -14.63
N ILE A 48 17.16 4.13 -14.75
CA ILE A 48 17.18 2.88 -15.54
C ILE A 48 16.46 3.00 -16.89
N ALA A 49 15.88 4.16 -17.20
CA ALA A 49 15.12 4.43 -18.43
C ALA A 49 15.89 4.04 -19.72
N ILE A 50 17.19 4.33 -19.79
CA ILE A 50 18.04 4.09 -20.98
C ILE A 50 18.13 2.60 -21.33
N ALA A 51 17.99 1.70 -20.35
CA ALA A 51 18.11 0.26 -20.55
C ALA A 51 16.86 -0.37 -21.21
N LYS A 52 15.74 0.36 -21.30
CA LYS A 52 14.48 -0.16 -21.82
C LYS A 52 14.33 0.06 -23.32
N ALA A 53 13.72 -0.90 -24.01
CA ALA A 53 13.51 -0.83 -25.46
C ALA A 53 12.64 0.37 -25.88
N GLY A 54 11.66 0.77 -25.06
CA GLY A 54 10.79 1.92 -25.29
C GLY A 54 11.52 3.27 -25.26
N TYR A 55 12.74 3.34 -24.70
CA TYR A 55 13.54 4.56 -24.64
C TYR A 55 13.83 5.14 -26.03
N ARG A 56 13.89 4.29 -27.06
CA ARG A 56 14.09 4.72 -28.46
C ARG A 56 13.02 5.71 -28.94
N LYS A 57 11.76 5.55 -28.51
CA LYS A 57 10.66 6.46 -28.89
C LYS A 57 10.84 7.83 -28.24
N ILE A 58 11.32 7.84 -27.00
CA ILE A 58 11.61 9.06 -26.24
C ILE A 58 12.80 9.79 -26.86
N GLN A 59 13.86 9.06 -27.21
CA GLN A 59 15.01 9.61 -27.90
C GLN A 59 14.63 10.22 -29.25
N PHE A 60 13.83 9.50 -30.05
CA PHE A 60 13.27 10.03 -31.30
C PHE A 60 12.53 11.35 -31.06
N CYS A 61 11.66 11.42 -30.06
CA CYS A 61 10.92 12.63 -29.73
C CYS A 61 11.86 13.78 -29.32
N ALA A 62 12.89 13.50 -28.52
CA ALA A 62 13.87 14.48 -28.10
C ALA A 62 14.66 15.05 -29.29
N ASP A 63 15.09 14.19 -30.21
CA ASP A 63 15.86 14.60 -31.39
C ASP A 63 15.01 15.38 -32.38
N GLN A 64 13.75 14.96 -32.60
CA GLN A 64 12.81 15.69 -33.45
C GLN A 64 12.40 17.03 -32.84
N ALA A 65 12.13 17.08 -31.53
CA ALA A 65 11.85 18.33 -30.82
C ALA A 65 13.01 19.32 -30.96
N ALA A 66 14.26 18.84 -30.83
CA ALA A 66 15.43 19.67 -30.99
C ALA A 66 15.61 20.19 -32.42
N HIS A 67 15.34 19.35 -33.43
CA HIS A 67 15.31 19.77 -34.83
C HIS A 67 14.33 20.92 -35.06
N ASP A 68 13.19 20.89 -34.37
CA ASP A 68 12.15 21.93 -34.46
C ASP A 68 12.31 23.05 -33.42
N HIS A 69 13.50 23.17 -32.82
CA HIS A 69 13.88 24.19 -31.84
C HIS A 69 13.04 24.21 -30.56
N LEU A 70 12.56 23.05 -30.13
CA LEU A 70 11.85 22.83 -28.87
C LEU A 70 12.75 22.12 -27.87
N ARG A 71 12.98 22.77 -26.72
CA ARG A 71 13.81 22.23 -25.63
C ARG A 71 13.06 21.20 -24.77
N TYR A 72 11.74 21.36 -24.67
CA TYR A 72 10.89 20.55 -23.81
C TYR A 72 9.94 19.69 -24.64
N PHE A 73 9.63 18.49 -24.16
CA PHE A 73 8.64 17.61 -24.77
C PHE A 73 7.93 16.76 -23.73
N TRP A 74 6.74 16.25 -24.07
CA TRP A 74 5.91 15.45 -23.17
C TRP A 74 5.66 14.05 -23.73
N VAL A 75 5.70 13.06 -22.84
CA VAL A 75 5.39 11.66 -23.14
C VAL A 75 4.60 11.07 -21.98
N ASP A 76 3.40 10.56 -22.25
CA ASP A 76 2.42 10.13 -21.23
C ASP A 76 2.97 9.03 -20.28
N THR A 77 3.82 8.15 -20.80
CA THR A 77 4.33 6.99 -20.05
C THR A 77 5.26 7.39 -18.90
N CYS A 78 6.01 8.48 -19.08
CA CYS A 78 7.04 8.90 -18.12
C CYS A 78 6.88 10.32 -17.57
N CYS A 79 6.01 11.15 -18.17
CA CYS A 79 5.66 12.47 -17.62
C CYS A 79 4.51 12.42 -16.62
N ILE A 80 3.81 11.29 -16.52
CA ILE A 80 2.73 11.07 -15.54
C ILE A 80 3.19 10.01 -14.54
N ASP A 81 3.14 10.32 -13.24
CA ASP A 81 3.23 9.31 -12.19
C ASP A 81 1.91 8.54 -12.10
N LYS A 82 1.83 7.44 -12.87
CA LYS A 82 0.67 6.55 -12.90
C LYS A 82 0.44 5.81 -11.57
N SER A 83 1.34 5.92 -10.58
CA SER A 83 1.13 5.39 -9.23
C SER A 83 0.32 6.33 -8.33
N SER A 84 0.27 7.62 -8.67
CA SER A 84 -0.57 8.63 -8.01
C SER A 84 -1.93 8.71 -8.71
N SER A 85 -3.00 8.26 -8.04
CA SER A 85 -4.35 8.34 -8.60
C SER A 85 -4.82 9.77 -8.83
N ALA A 86 -4.42 10.70 -7.95
CA ALA A 86 -4.71 12.13 -8.10
C ALA A 86 -4.06 12.68 -9.37
N GLU A 87 -2.77 12.40 -9.57
CA GLU A 87 -2.06 12.87 -10.76
C GLU A 87 -2.58 12.21 -12.04
N LEU A 88 -2.87 10.91 -12.00
CA LEU A 88 -3.45 10.21 -13.15
C LEU A 88 -4.82 10.80 -13.53
N SER A 89 -5.65 11.13 -12.54
CA SER A 89 -6.97 11.77 -12.75
C SER A 89 -6.83 13.17 -13.32
N GLU A 90 -5.95 13.99 -12.75
CA GLU A 90 -5.64 15.33 -13.27
C GLU A 90 -5.11 15.25 -14.71
N ALA A 91 -4.19 14.33 -14.97
CA ALA A 91 -3.55 14.18 -16.27
C ALA A 91 -4.52 13.77 -17.36
N ILE A 92 -5.38 12.78 -17.12
CA ILE A 92 -6.38 12.34 -18.11
C ILE A 92 -7.43 13.44 -18.37
N ASN A 93 -7.89 14.13 -17.33
CA ASN A 93 -8.82 15.25 -17.49
C ASN A 93 -8.18 16.45 -18.21
N SER A 94 -6.86 16.61 -18.12
CA SER A 94 -6.11 17.70 -18.76
C SER A 94 -5.51 17.33 -20.11
N MET A 95 -5.52 16.05 -20.50
CA MET A 95 -4.70 15.54 -21.59
C MET A 95 -5.05 16.19 -22.93
N PHE A 96 -6.33 16.40 -23.20
CA PHE A 96 -6.77 17.08 -24.42
C PHE A 96 -6.25 18.52 -24.48
N ALA A 97 -6.28 19.24 -23.36
CA ALA A 97 -5.72 20.60 -23.28
C ALA A 97 -4.20 20.59 -23.47
N TRP A 98 -3.48 19.60 -22.94
CA TRP A 98 -2.04 19.45 -23.16
C TRP A 98 -1.71 19.16 -24.63
N TYR A 99 -2.43 18.25 -25.28
CA TYR A 99 -2.28 18.04 -26.72
C TYR A 99 -2.59 19.30 -27.53
N ARG A 100 -3.68 20.00 -27.21
CA ARG A 100 -4.07 21.26 -27.86
C ARG A 100 -3.02 22.36 -27.71
N ASN A 101 -2.41 22.50 -26.54
CA ASN A 101 -1.44 23.54 -26.24
C ASN A 101 0.01 23.18 -26.65
N SER A 102 0.24 21.96 -27.15
CA SER A 102 1.54 21.55 -27.66
C SER A 102 1.91 22.34 -28.93
N ALA A 103 3.19 22.68 -29.09
CA ALA A 103 3.67 23.37 -30.28
C ALA A 103 3.70 22.44 -31.50
N ARG A 104 4.00 21.16 -31.27
CA ARG A 104 4.07 20.08 -32.27
C ARG A 104 3.65 18.77 -31.61
N CYS A 105 2.80 17.99 -32.28
CA CYS A 105 2.51 16.60 -31.93
C CYS A 105 3.20 15.67 -32.92
N TYR A 106 4.14 14.85 -32.43
CA TYR A 106 4.83 13.85 -33.24
C TYR A 106 4.15 12.50 -33.06
N VAL A 107 3.66 11.92 -34.16
CA VAL A 107 3.04 10.60 -34.17
C VAL A 107 4.05 9.58 -34.67
N TYR A 108 4.57 8.75 -33.76
CA TYR A 108 5.54 7.70 -34.10
C TYR A 108 4.85 6.36 -34.37
N LEU A 109 4.76 5.99 -35.65
CA LEU A 109 4.08 4.78 -36.09
C LEU A 109 5.03 3.57 -36.10
N SER A 110 5.19 2.94 -34.94
CA SER A 110 6.14 1.83 -34.73
C SER A 110 5.87 0.56 -35.55
N ASP A 111 4.68 0.43 -36.15
CA ASP A 111 4.19 -0.79 -36.80
C ASP A 111 4.16 -0.74 -38.32
N VAL A 112 4.40 0.42 -38.94
CA VAL A 112 4.33 0.57 -40.40
C VAL A 112 5.63 1.15 -40.98
N PRO A 113 6.14 0.57 -42.09
CA PRO A 113 7.13 1.23 -42.93
C PRO A 113 6.50 2.37 -43.74
N THR A 114 7.31 3.11 -44.48
CA THR A 114 6.95 4.36 -45.18
C THR A 114 5.73 4.27 -46.12
N LEU A 115 5.40 3.09 -46.65
CA LEU A 115 4.33 2.89 -47.64
C LEU A 115 3.00 2.36 -47.06
N ALA A 116 2.93 2.07 -45.76
CA ALA A 116 1.78 1.38 -45.15
C ALA A 116 0.99 2.22 -44.13
N PHE A 117 0.98 3.55 -44.27
CA PHE A 117 0.34 4.48 -43.33
C PHE A 117 -1.09 4.07 -42.90
N LYS A 118 -1.93 3.65 -43.87
CA LYS A 118 -3.33 3.27 -43.64
C LYS A 118 -3.49 2.01 -42.77
N GLU A 119 -2.44 1.21 -42.63
CA GLU A 119 -2.47 -0.06 -41.89
C GLU A 119 -2.07 0.09 -40.42
N SER A 120 -1.65 1.29 -39.99
CA SER A 120 -1.18 1.46 -38.62
C SER A 120 -2.31 1.28 -37.60
N ARG A 121 -2.04 0.48 -36.58
CA ARG A 121 -2.89 0.31 -35.41
C ARG A 121 -3.11 1.60 -34.63
N TRP A 122 -2.32 2.65 -34.89
CA TRP A 122 -2.53 3.96 -34.26
C TRP A 122 -3.95 4.48 -34.51
N PHE A 123 -4.52 4.25 -35.69
CA PHE A 123 -5.89 4.68 -36.02
C PHE A 123 -6.99 3.88 -35.30
N THR A 124 -6.66 2.72 -34.72
CA THR A 124 -7.63 1.86 -34.04
C THR A 124 -7.58 1.98 -32.52
N ARG A 125 -6.73 2.85 -31.95
CA ARG A 125 -6.64 3.06 -30.50
C ARG A 125 -7.57 4.17 -30.03
N GLY A 126 -8.17 4.02 -28.86
CA GLY A 126 -9.10 5.03 -28.31
C GLY A 126 -8.44 6.38 -28.07
N TRP A 127 -7.37 6.40 -27.27
CA TRP A 127 -6.66 7.61 -26.87
C TRP A 127 -6.11 8.44 -28.05
N THR A 128 -5.67 7.80 -29.14
CA THR A 128 -5.10 8.50 -30.31
C THR A 128 -6.13 9.38 -31.03
N LEU A 129 -7.43 9.26 -30.72
CA LEU A 129 -8.46 10.13 -31.30
C LEU A 129 -8.27 11.58 -30.85
N GLN A 130 -8.09 11.81 -29.54
CA GLN A 130 -7.82 13.15 -29.04
C GLN A 130 -6.42 13.65 -29.45
N GLU A 131 -5.46 12.75 -29.60
CA GLU A 131 -4.10 13.09 -30.05
C GLU A 131 -4.07 13.57 -31.51
N LEU A 132 -5.05 13.14 -32.33
CA LEU A 132 -5.28 13.61 -33.68
C LEU A 132 -6.01 14.97 -33.72
N LEU A 133 -7.06 15.08 -32.90
CA LEU A 133 -8.03 16.18 -32.97
C LEU A 133 -7.57 17.43 -32.21
N ALA A 134 -6.95 17.26 -31.04
CA ALA A 134 -6.63 18.37 -30.14
C ALA A 134 -5.48 19.26 -30.64
N PRO A 135 -4.32 18.75 -31.11
CA PRO A 135 -3.21 19.60 -31.53
C PRO A 135 -3.47 20.29 -32.86
N ASP A 136 -3.00 21.53 -33.01
CA ASP A 136 -3.04 22.24 -34.30
C ASP A 136 -2.08 21.64 -35.34
N SER A 137 -0.95 21.07 -34.88
CA SER A 137 0.09 20.45 -35.71
C SER A 137 0.30 18.99 -35.31
N VAL A 138 0.07 18.07 -36.24
CA VAL A 138 0.31 16.63 -36.05
C VAL A 138 1.15 16.13 -37.23
N GLU A 139 2.32 15.56 -36.95
CA GLU A 139 3.29 15.10 -37.93
C GLU A 139 3.54 13.60 -37.76
N PHE A 140 3.46 12.83 -38.85
CA PHE A 140 3.52 11.38 -38.83
C PHE A 140 4.88 10.88 -39.25
N PHE A 141 5.43 9.92 -38.50
CA PHE A 141 6.74 9.32 -38.74
C PHE A 141 6.65 7.79 -38.79
N SER A 142 7.42 7.18 -39.69
CA SER A 142 7.53 5.72 -39.81
C SER A 142 8.27 5.09 -38.63
N LYS A 143 8.29 3.76 -38.56
CA LYS A 143 9.11 3.01 -37.59
C LYS A 143 10.62 3.26 -37.71
N GLU A 144 11.09 3.81 -38.83
CA GLU A 144 12.48 4.24 -39.06
C GLU A 144 12.73 5.71 -38.70
N GLY A 145 11.71 6.44 -38.24
CA GLY A 145 11.80 7.87 -37.94
C GLY A 145 11.74 8.79 -39.17
N GLN A 146 11.31 8.28 -40.33
CA GLN A 146 11.14 9.11 -41.53
C GLN A 146 9.79 9.80 -41.53
N GLN A 147 9.76 11.09 -41.85
CA GLN A 147 8.52 11.86 -41.95
C GLN A 147 7.67 11.37 -43.14
N LEU A 148 6.42 11.01 -42.87
CA LEU A 148 5.43 10.55 -43.85
C LEU A 148 4.59 11.70 -44.40
N GLY A 149 4.34 12.70 -43.56
CA GLY A 149 3.49 13.85 -43.84
C GLY A 149 2.90 14.42 -42.56
N ASP A 150 2.01 15.39 -42.71
CA ASP A 150 1.30 16.03 -41.59
C ASP A 150 -0.23 15.91 -41.75
N LYS A 151 -0.97 16.28 -40.69
CA LYS A 151 -2.44 16.23 -40.68
C LYS A 151 -3.10 16.98 -41.84
N ARG A 152 -2.48 18.04 -42.37
CA ARG A 152 -3.02 18.81 -43.50
C ARG A 152 -2.66 18.16 -44.83
N SER A 153 -1.43 17.70 -45.00
CA SER A 153 -0.97 17.06 -46.24
C SER A 153 -1.63 15.69 -46.47
N MET A 154 -1.98 14.98 -45.39
CA MET A 154 -2.56 13.63 -45.41
C MET A 154 -4.06 13.62 -45.06
N VAL A 155 -4.75 14.75 -45.19
CA VAL A 155 -6.13 14.93 -44.72
C VAL A 155 -7.11 13.95 -45.39
N LYS A 156 -6.88 13.61 -46.66
CA LYS A 156 -7.73 12.68 -47.43
C LYS A 156 -7.60 11.26 -46.89
N GLU A 157 -6.37 10.81 -46.66
CA GLU A 157 -6.07 9.50 -46.10
C GLU A 157 -6.63 9.37 -44.68
N ILE A 158 -6.46 10.39 -43.84
CA ILE A 158 -6.98 10.41 -42.47
C ILE A 158 -8.51 10.37 -42.49
N HIS A 159 -9.15 11.15 -43.37
CA HIS A 159 -10.60 11.13 -43.55
C HIS A 159 -11.11 9.73 -43.96
N GLU A 160 -10.47 9.09 -44.94
CA GLU A 160 -10.84 7.74 -45.39
C GLU A 160 -10.74 6.69 -44.27
N ILE A 161 -9.70 6.76 -43.42
CA ILE A 161 -9.48 5.80 -42.34
C ILE A 161 -10.44 6.05 -41.17
N THR A 162 -10.58 7.31 -40.75
CA THR A 162 -11.24 7.67 -39.48
C THR A 162 -12.71 8.09 -39.65
N SER A 163 -13.12 8.40 -40.89
CA SER A 163 -14.43 8.97 -41.21
C SER A 163 -14.68 10.36 -40.58
N ILE A 164 -13.64 11.01 -40.03
CA ILE A 164 -13.70 12.39 -39.53
C ILE A 164 -13.68 13.34 -40.73
N SER A 165 -14.61 14.29 -40.80
CA SER A 165 -14.71 15.21 -41.94
C SER A 165 -13.47 16.09 -42.10
N VAL A 166 -13.18 16.47 -43.34
CA VAL A 166 -12.02 17.33 -43.68
C VAL A 166 -12.06 18.67 -42.93
N ASP A 167 -13.26 19.25 -42.74
CA ASP A 167 -13.45 20.50 -41.99
C ASP A 167 -13.02 20.36 -40.52
N VAL A 168 -13.32 19.22 -39.89
CA VAL A 168 -12.90 18.93 -38.50
C VAL A 168 -11.39 18.74 -38.42
N LEU A 169 -10.80 18.03 -39.38
CA LEU A 169 -9.34 17.87 -39.45
C LEU A 169 -8.60 19.20 -39.69
N HIS A 170 -9.27 20.19 -40.29
CA HIS A 170 -8.80 21.57 -40.44
C HIS A 170 -9.06 22.48 -39.22
N GLY A 171 -9.65 21.96 -38.14
CA GLY A 171 -9.80 22.68 -36.87
C GLY A 171 -11.18 23.31 -36.66
N ARG A 172 -12.23 22.82 -37.33
CA ARG A 172 -13.61 23.22 -36.99
C ARG A 172 -13.88 22.96 -35.49
N PRO A 173 -14.41 23.94 -34.73
CA PRO A 173 -14.67 23.76 -33.30
C PRO A 173 -15.61 22.58 -33.03
N LEU A 174 -15.19 21.66 -32.17
CA LEU A 174 -15.93 20.43 -31.85
C LEU A 174 -17.30 20.70 -31.20
N SER A 175 -17.45 21.83 -30.51
CA SER A 175 -18.72 22.27 -29.90
C SER A 175 -19.83 22.57 -30.91
N GLN A 176 -19.50 22.77 -32.19
CA GLN A 176 -20.47 23.00 -33.27
C GLN A 176 -20.99 21.70 -33.89
N LEU A 177 -20.51 20.54 -33.45
CA LEU A 177 -20.85 19.24 -34.00
C LEU A 177 -21.85 18.51 -33.10
N SER A 178 -22.68 17.66 -33.69
CA SER A 178 -23.63 16.87 -32.90
C SER A 178 -22.90 15.89 -31.98
N ILE A 179 -23.57 15.49 -30.90
CA ILE A 179 -23.05 14.47 -30.00
C ILE A 179 -22.83 13.16 -30.76
N ASP A 180 -23.78 12.77 -31.60
CA ASP A 180 -23.73 11.53 -32.38
C ASP A 180 -22.55 11.51 -33.38
N GLU A 181 -22.27 12.63 -34.04
CA GLU A 181 -21.13 12.75 -34.96
C GLU A 181 -19.81 12.54 -34.20
N ARG A 182 -19.63 13.22 -33.06
CA ARG A 182 -18.44 13.07 -32.22
C ARG A 182 -18.29 11.66 -31.65
N MET A 183 -19.39 11.04 -31.21
CA MET A 183 -19.41 9.66 -30.69
C MET A 183 -19.03 8.64 -31.77
N SER A 184 -19.43 8.87 -33.02
CA SER A 184 -19.20 7.94 -34.13
C SER A 184 -17.70 7.68 -34.39
N TRP A 185 -16.83 8.65 -34.12
CA TRP A 185 -15.38 8.55 -34.37
C TRP A 185 -14.67 7.54 -33.44
N ALA A 186 -15.30 7.16 -32.32
CA ALA A 186 -14.79 6.15 -31.41
C ALA A 186 -15.33 4.74 -31.69
N ALA A 187 -16.33 4.57 -32.57
CA ALA A 187 -17.02 3.29 -32.75
C ALA A 187 -16.11 2.12 -33.17
N LYS A 188 -15.04 2.40 -33.94
CA LYS A 188 -14.08 1.38 -34.42
C LYS A 188 -12.79 1.31 -33.59
N ARG A 189 -12.70 2.07 -32.49
CA ARG A 189 -11.49 2.18 -31.68
C ARG A 189 -11.53 1.23 -30.48
N GLN A 190 -10.34 0.79 -30.06
CA GLN A 190 -10.12 -0.18 -28.99
C GLN A 190 -9.24 0.41 -27.90
N THR A 191 -9.50 0.02 -26.66
CA THR A 191 -8.74 0.44 -25.48
C THR A 191 -8.27 -0.76 -24.69
N LYS A 192 -7.18 -0.60 -23.92
CA LYS A 192 -6.62 -1.68 -23.10
C LYS A 192 -7.48 -1.92 -21.86
N ARG A 193 -7.89 -0.85 -21.19
CA ARG A 193 -8.91 -0.88 -20.14
C ARG A 193 -10.26 -0.57 -20.77
N GLU A 194 -11.30 -1.22 -20.30
CA GLU A 194 -12.63 -1.10 -20.91
C GLU A 194 -13.26 0.29 -20.67
N GLU A 195 -12.96 0.95 -19.55
CA GLU A 195 -13.46 2.28 -19.20
C GLU A 195 -12.80 3.40 -20.01
N ASP A 196 -11.57 3.18 -20.49
CA ASP A 196 -10.88 4.14 -21.36
C ASP A 196 -11.64 4.41 -22.66
N ALA A 197 -12.55 3.49 -23.06
CA ALA A 197 -13.44 3.72 -24.19
C ALA A 197 -14.34 4.96 -23.97
N ALA A 198 -14.68 5.28 -22.71
CA ALA A 198 -15.34 6.53 -22.34
C ALA A 198 -14.31 7.63 -21.98
N TYR A 199 -13.27 7.34 -21.20
CA TYR A 199 -12.33 8.38 -20.74
C TYR A 199 -11.51 9.02 -21.86
N SER A 200 -11.24 8.29 -22.94
CA SER A 200 -10.57 8.86 -24.12
C SER A 200 -11.40 9.93 -24.85
N LEU A 201 -12.68 10.07 -24.53
CA LEU A 201 -13.61 11.03 -25.12
C LEU A 201 -13.80 12.32 -24.32
N LEU A 202 -13.29 12.42 -23.08
CA LEU A 202 -13.58 13.54 -22.18
C LEU A 202 -13.30 14.90 -22.82
N GLY A 203 -12.11 15.09 -23.37
CA GLY A 203 -11.76 16.36 -24.00
C GLY A 203 -12.44 16.63 -25.35
N ILE A 204 -12.97 15.60 -26.03
CA ILE A 204 -13.75 15.78 -27.26
C ILE A 204 -15.14 16.37 -26.95
N PHE A 205 -15.64 16.03 -25.76
CA PHE A 205 -16.90 16.55 -25.23
C PHE A 205 -16.74 17.74 -24.28
N ASP A 206 -15.51 18.10 -23.93
CA ASP A 206 -15.18 19.16 -22.97
C ASP A 206 -15.82 18.92 -21.58
N VAL A 207 -15.77 17.67 -21.13
CA VAL A 207 -16.37 17.23 -19.86
C VAL A 207 -15.32 16.67 -18.91
N HIS A 208 -15.60 16.78 -17.61
CA HIS A 208 -14.79 16.21 -16.55
C HIS A 208 -15.59 15.17 -15.78
N ILE A 209 -15.09 13.93 -15.72
CA ILE A 209 -15.68 12.89 -14.87
C ILE A 209 -14.59 12.22 -14.04
N PRO A 210 -14.86 11.81 -12.79
CA PRO A 210 -13.92 11.05 -11.99
C PRO A 210 -13.52 9.74 -12.69
N LEU A 211 -12.25 9.37 -12.63
CA LEU A 211 -11.79 8.10 -13.20
C LEU A 211 -12.00 6.96 -12.21
N ILE A 212 -12.94 6.07 -12.53
CA ILE A 212 -13.26 4.89 -11.73
C ILE A 212 -12.91 3.67 -12.57
N TYR A 213 -11.68 3.19 -12.45
CA TYR A 213 -11.27 1.93 -13.07
C TYR A 213 -11.83 0.76 -12.25
N GLY A 214 -12.49 -0.21 -12.93
CA GLY A 214 -13.22 -1.31 -12.33
C GLY A 214 -14.74 -1.12 -12.30
N GLU A 215 -15.27 0.04 -12.72
CA GLU A 215 -16.72 0.23 -12.83
C GLU A 215 -17.35 -0.48 -14.03
N GLY A 216 -16.53 -0.82 -15.03
CA GLY A 216 -16.93 -1.43 -16.30
C GLY A 216 -17.37 -0.43 -17.37
N GLN A 217 -17.15 -0.76 -18.64
CA GLN A 217 -17.35 0.15 -19.78
C GLN A 217 -18.74 0.78 -19.82
N ARG A 218 -19.80 0.00 -19.56
CA ARG A 218 -21.19 0.47 -19.61
C ARG A 218 -21.45 1.60 -18.61
N LYS A 219 -20.90 1.52 -17.40
CA LYS A 219 -21.10 2.55 -16.37
C LYS A 219 -20.30 3.80 -16.68
N ALA A 220 -19.06 3.65 -17.13
CA ALA A 220 -18.23 4.76 -17.58
C ALA A 220 -18.91 5.57 -18.70
N PHE A 221 -19.46 4.87 -19.71
CA PHE A 221 -20.24 5.52 -20.77
C PHE A 221 -21.54 6.17 -20.27
N ALA A 222 -22.24 5.55 -19.32
CA ALA A 222 -23.45 6.15 -18.74
C ALA A 222 -23.13 7.48 -18.01
N ARG A 223 -22.00 7.54 -17.28
CA ARG A 223 -21.53 8.78 -16.63
C ARG A 223 -21.12 9.83 -17.66
N LEU A 224 -20.35 9.43 -18.68
CA LEU A 224 -20.00 10.30 -19.80
C LEU A 224 -21.25 10.90 -20.48
N GLN A 225 -22.23 10.07 -20.83
CA GLN A 225 -23.47 10.52 -21.46
C GLN A 225 -24.29 11.44 -20.56
N LYS A 226 -24.31 11.18 -19.26
CA LYS A 226 -24.97 12.05 -18.27
C LYS A 226 -24.31 13.43 -18.25
N GLU A 227 -22.98 13.49 -18.21
CA GLU A 227 -22.23 14.75 -18.20
C GLU A 227 -22.44 15.55 -19.49
N ILE A 228 -22.36 14.88 -20.65
CA ILE A 228 -22.64 15.50 -21.96
C ILE A 228 -24.06 16.10 -22.02
N SER A 229 -25.03 15.39 -21.45
CA SER A 229 -26.44 15.84 -21.43
C SER A 229 -26.66 17.02 -20.48
N GLN A 230 -25.89 17.12 -19.39
CA GLN A 230 -25.95 18.23 -18.45
C GLN A 230 -25.30 19.49 -19.04
N ASP A 231 -24.15 19.36 -19.71
CA ASP A 231 -23.45 20.50 -20.33
C ASP A 231 -24.24 21.10 -21.51
N SER A 232 -24.90 20.27 -22.31
CA SER A 232 -25.77 20.72 -23.42
C SER A 232 -27.02 21.49 -22.97
N SER A 233 -27.44 21.36 -21.70
CA SER A 233 -28.54 22.15 -21.12
C SER A 233 -28.13 23.56 -20.63
N GLY A 234 -26.85 23.93 -20.78
CA GLY A 234 -26.24 25.16 -20.25
C GLY A 234 -26.15 26.39 -21.17
N GLN A 235 -26.69 26.38 -22.40
CA GLN A 235 -26.71 27.61 -23.23
C GLN A 235 -27.82 28.60 -22.78
N ARG A 236 -27.44 29.47 -21.82
CA ARG A 236 -28.03 30.75 -21.36
C ARG A 236 -29.53 31.02 -21.64
N LEU A 237 -30.31 31.15 -20.57
CA LEU A 237 -31.37 32.16 -20.49
C LEU A 237 -31.06 33.16 -19.37
N ALA A 238 -30.85 34.41 -19.80
CA ALA A 238 -30.87 35.59 -18.96
C ALA A 238 -32.29 35.83 -18.42
N GLY A 239 -32.35 36.29 -17.17
CA GLY A 239 -33.41 37.08 -16.55
C GLY A 239 -34.86 36.86 -17.02
N GLY A 240 -35.65 36.20 -16.19
CA GLY A 240 -37.10 36.19 -16.32
C GLY A 240 -37.75 35.41 -15.19
N THR A 241 -38.08 36.09 -14.10
CA THR A 241 -39.01 35.61 -13.09
C THR A 241 -40.31 35.15 -13.73
N THR A 242 -40.58 33.85 -13.72
CA THR A 242 -41.95 33.34 -13.72
C THR A 242 -41.97 31.99 -13.02
N SER A 243 -42.62 31.98 -11.87
CA SER A 243 -43.04 30.79 -11.16
C SER A 243 -43.84 29.89 -12.10
N LEU A 244 -43.27 28.75 -12.48
CA LEU A 244 -44.04 27.59 -12.90
C LEU A 244 -43.61 26.42 -12.01
N GLN A 245 -44.47 26.15 -11.03
CA GLN A 245 -44.47 24.95 -10.23
C GLN A 245 -44.57 23.74 -11.16
N PHE A 246 -43.43 23.14 -11.53
CA PHE A 246 -43.38 21.72 -11.84
C PHE A 246 -43.05 21.02 -10.54
N GLY A 247 -44.09 20.47 -9.90
CA GLY A 247 -43.92 19.56 -8.78
C GLY A 247 -43.16 18.32 -9.22
N TYR A 248 -41.85 18.35 -9.11
CA TYR A 248 -41.05 17.14 -8.93
C TYR A 248 -41.12 16.79 -7.45
N GLN A 249 -42.00 15.84 -7.13
CA GLN A 249 -41.86 15.11 -5.87
C GLN A 249 -40.49 14.42 -5.90
N PRO A 250 -39.67 14.55 -4.84
CA PRO A 250 -38.48 13.72 -4.70
C PRO A 250 -38.93 12.26 -4.78
N THR A 251 -38.18 11.41 -5.48
CA THR A 251 -38.32 9.96 -5.35
C THR A 251 -37.96 9.55 -3.92
N GLN A 252 -38.89 9.76 -2.99
CA GLN A 252 -38.83 9.19 -1.65
C GLN A 252 -38.95 7.67 -1.78
N GLY A 253 -37.89 6.95 -1.42
CA GLY A 253 -38.03 5.60 -0.89
C GLY A 253 -37.48 4.41 -1.69
N GLN A 254 -36.54 4.58 -2.63
CA GLN A 254 -35.78 3.42 -3.12
C GLN A 254 -34.55 3.15 -2.24
N SER A 255 -34.50 1.96 -1.63
CA SER A 255 -33.34 1.43 -0.92
C SER A 255 -32.11 1.40 -1.83
N PHE A 256 -30.95 1.75 -1.29
CA PHE A 256 -29.71 1.83 -2.05
C PHE A 256 -28.51 1.32 -1.23
N SER A 257 -27.55 0.69 -1.92
CA SER A 257 -26.27 0.28 -1.36
C SER A 257 -25.11 0.75 -2.26
N ASN A 258 -24.14 1.46 -1.69
CA ASN A 258 -22.89 1.82 -2.38
C ASN A 258 -21.72 0.89 -2.02
N VAL A 259 -21.99 -0.29 -1.42
CA VAL A 259 -20.94 -1.23 -1.04
C VAL A 259 -20.07 -1.53 -2.28
N PRO A 260 -18.77 -1.19 -2.24
CA PRO A 260 -17.93 -1.15 -3.45
C PRO A 260 -17.64 -2.54 -4.03
N PHE A 261 -17.90 -3.62 -3.27
CA PHE A 261 -17.48 -4.97 -3.61
C PHE A 261 -18.64 -5.95 -3.62
N ALA A 262 -18.64 -6.86 -4.60
CA ALA A 262 -19.53 -8.02 -4.58
C ALA A 262 -19.13 -9.00 -3.45
N PRO A 263 -20.06 -9.83 -2.94
CA PRO A 263 -19.73 -10.86 -1.97
C PRO A 263 -18.60 -11.78 -2.48
N ASP A 264 -17.61 -12.07 -1.62
CA ASP A 264 -16.56 -13.03 -1.97
C ASP A 264 -17.14 -14.45 -1.96
N ARG A 265 -17.09 -15.12 -3.12
CA ARG A 265 -17.49 -16.53 -3.27
C ARG A 265 -16.62 -17.48 -2.46
N ASP A 266 -15.38 -17.10 -2.21
CA ASP A 266 -14.42 -17.88 -1.43
C ASP A 266 -14.43 -17.51 0.06
N PHE A 267 -15.36 -16.66 0.50
CA PHE A 267 -15.45 -16.23 1.89
C PHE A 267 -15.52 -17.44 2.83
N VAL A 268 -14.73 -17.40 3.90
CA VAL A 268 -14.78 -18.38 4.99
C VAL A 268 -15.51 -17.75 6.15
N ASP A 269 -16.59 -18.40 6.55
CA ASP A 269 -17.49 -17.87 7.56
C ASP A 269 -16.86 -17.81 8.96
N ARG A 270 -17.26 -16.80 9.72
CA ARG A 270 -16.82 -16.50 11.08
C ARG A 270 -18.08 -16.22 11.91
N PRO A 271 -18.87 -17.26 12.23
CA PRO A 271 -20.25 -17.10 12.69
C PRO A 271 -20.35 -16.31 14.00
N ASP A 272 -19.43 -16.51 14.95
CA ASP A 272 -19.45 -15.81 16.24
C ASP A 272 -19.30 -14.30 16.08
N ILE A 273 -18.40 -13.88 15.17
CA ILE A 273 -18.15 -12.45 14.90
C ILE A 273 -19.34 -11.84 14.16
N LEU A 274 -19.87 -12.51 13.14
CA LEU A 274 -21.03 -12.00 12.40
C LEU A 274 -22.27 -11.92 13.28
N ALA A 275 -22.52 -12.94 14.11
CA ALA A 275 -23.63 -12.94 15.07
C ALA A 275 -23.53 -11.76 16.03
N TRP A 276 -22.33 -11.49 16.56
CA TRP A 276 -22.09 -10.33 17.41
C TRP A 276 -22.31 -9.01 16.68
N VAL A 277 -21.83 -8.86 15.43
CA VAL A 277 -22.06 -7.63 14.65
C VAL A 277 -23.56 -7.43 14.40
N HIS A 278 -24.30 -8.49 14.09
CA HIS A 278 -25.74 -8.43 13.90
C HIS A 278 -26.49 -8.02 15.16
N ASP A 279 -26.11 -8.56 16.32
CA ASP A 279 -26.71 -8.20 17.61
C ASP A 279 -26.43 -6.72 17.94
N MET A 280 -25.17 -6.32 17.85
CA MET A 280 -24.76 -4.95 18.19
C MET A 280 -25.34 -3.91 17.24
N CYS A 281 -25.34 -4.17 15.92
CA CYS A 281 -25.86 -3.22 14.92
C CYS A 281 -27.37 -3.31 14.71
N GLY A 282 -28.08 -4.17 15.46
CA GLY A 282 -29.52 -4.38 15.32
C GLY A 282 -30.40 -3.28 15.91
N GLN A 283 -29.84 -2.42 16.78
CA GLN A 283 -30.56 -1.31 17.42
C GLN A 283 -30.30 0.03 16.72
N PRO A 284 -31.30 0.91 16.54
CA PRO A 284 -31.07 2.26 16.04
C PRO A 284 -30.16 3.07 16.98
N GLY A 285 -29.18 3.77 16.41
CA GLY A 285 -28.15 4.51 17.14
C GLY A 285 -26.96 3.64 17.58
N ALA A 286 -26.93 2.36 17.22
CA ALA A 286 -25.85 1.48 17.61
C ALA A 286 -24.56 1.75 16.85
N ARG A 287 -23.44 1.67 17.57
CA ARG A 287 -22.10 1.74 17.00
C ARG A 287 -21.33 0.51 17.44
N ALA A 288 -20.69 -0.16 16.50
CA ALA A 288 -19.87 -1.33 16.76
C ALA A 288 -18.57 -1.22 15.96
N ALA A 289 -17.48 -1.75 16.50
CA ALA A 289 -16.20 -1.74 15.80
C ALA A 289 -15.57 -3.14 15.74
N LEU A 290 -15.08 -3.50 14.56
CA LEU A 290 -14.18 -4.63 14.34
C LEU A 290 -12.74 -4.12 14.40
N VAL A 291 -11.97 -4.60 15.37
CA VAL A 291 -10.58 -4.19 15.60
C VAL A 291 -9.63 -5.37 15.49
N GLY A 292 -8.43 -5.15 15.00
CA GLY A 292 -7.37 -6.18 14.96
C GLY A 292 -6.30 -5.88 13.93
N LEU A 293 -5.35 -6.79 13.78
CA LEU A 293 -4.19 -6.62 12.91
C LEU A 293 -4.57 -6.30 11.43
N SER A 294 -3.71 -5.56 10.74
CA SER A 294 -3.83 -5.34 9.30
C SER A 294 -3.84 -6.66 8.52
N GLY A 295 -4.75 -6.80 7.54
CA GLY A 295 -4.90 -8.04 6.77
C GLY A 295 -5.70 -9.18 7.43
N ILE A 296 -6.17 -8.99 8.67
CA ILE A 296 -6.89 -10.05 9.44
C ILE A 296 -8.31 -10.36 8.95
N GLY A 297 -8.87 -9.51 8.06
CA GLY A 297 -10.17 -9.74 7.41
C GLY A 297 -11.34 -8.89 7.92
N LYS A 298 -11.11 -7.83 8.69
CA LYS A 298 -12.16 -6.92 9.22
C LYS A 298 -13.09 -6.39 8.14
N SER A 299 -12.54 -5.79 7.09
CA SER A 299 -13.32 -5.25 5.96
C SER A 299 -14.11 -6.35 5.25
N GLN A 300 -13.59 -7.58 5.19
CA GLN A 300 -14.30 -8.70 4.58
C GLN A 300 -15.54 -9.11 5.39
N LEU A 301 -15.45 -9.09 6.71
CA LEU A 301 -16.58 -9.32 7.61
C LEU A 301 -17.63 -8.21 7.45
N ALA A 302 -17.19 -6.95 7.38
CA ALA A 302 -18.08 -5.81 7.17
C ALA A 302 -18.79 -5.87 5.81
N ILE A 303 -18.13 -6.31 4.74
CA ILE A 303 -18.75 -6.54 3.42
C ILE A 303 -19.87 -7.59 3.54
N GLN A 304 -19.61 -8.72 4.20
CA GLN A 304 -20.61 -9.78 4.36
C GLN A 304 -21.82 -9.32 5.17
N PHE A 305 -21.58 -8.60 6.27
CA PHE A 305 -22.63 -7.97 7.06
C PHE A 305 -23.47 -6.99 6.22
N ALA A 306 -22.81 -6.10 5.47
CA ALA A 306 -23.48 -5.09 4.64
C ALA A 306 -24.38 -5.72 3.56
N HIS A 307 -23.92 -6.78 2.89
CA HIS A 307 -24.72 -7.55 1.93
C HIS A 307 -25.85 -8.32 2.60
N HIS A 308 -25.62 -8.89 3.78
CA HIS A 308 -26.68 -9.56 4.52
C HIS A 308 -27.83 -8.60 4.83
N ILE A 309 -27.51 -7.43 5.40
CA ILE A 309 -28.50 -6.39 5.73
C ILE A 309 -29.27 -5.92 4.49
N TYR A 310 -28.57 -5.67 3.38
CA TYR A 310 -29.20 -5.22 2.14
C TYR A 310 -30.21 -6.25 1.59
N ASN A 311 -29.94 -7.54 1.77
CA ASN A 311 -30.78 -8.62 1.24
C ASN A 311 -31.91 -9.06 2.19
N THR A 312 -31.82 -8.79 3.49
CA THR A 312 -32.82 -9.22 4.49
C THR A 312 -33.82 -8.13 4.86
N LEU A 313 -33.41 -6.86 4.86
CA LEU A 313 -34.31 -5.77 5.22
C LEU A 313 -35.15 -5.32 4.00
N PRO A 314 -36.40 -4.86 4.21
CA PRO A 314 -37.31 -4.54 3.12
C PRO A 314 -37.01 -3.21 2.41
N ARG A 315 -36.37 -2.22 3.09
CA ARG A 315 -35.93 -0.94 2.50
C ARG A 315 -34.65 -0.39 3.14
N PRO A 316 -33.51 -1.11 3.12
CA PRO A 316 -32.30 -0.67 3.78
C PRO A 316 -31.53 0.35 2.93
N PHE A 317 -30.96 1.36 3.58
CA PHE A 317 -29.83 2.09 3.02
C PHE A 317 -28.54 1.55 3.62
N VAL A 318 -27.59 1.17 2.77
CA VAL A 318 -26.28 0.69 3.21
C VAL A 318 -25.21 1.56 2.58
N PHE A 319 -24.59 2.39 3.42
CA PHE A 319 -23.54 3.30 3.06
C PHE A 319 -22.18 2.73 3.45
N TRP A 320 -21.20 2.90 2.58
CA TRP A 320 -19.82 2.49 2.77
C TRP A 320 -18.95 3.71 2.52
N VAL A 321 -18.11 4.06 3.50
CA VAL A 321 -17.17 5.18 3.44
C VAL A 321 -15.80 4.66 3.86
N HIS A 322 -14.80 4.90 3.01
CA HIS A 322 -13.42 4.58 3.33
C HIS A 322 -12.83 5.72 4.17
N ALA A 323 -12.38 5.40 5.38
CA ALA A 323 -12.07 6.34 6.45
C ALA A 323 -10.56 6.40 6.79
N SER A 324 -9.69 5.88 5.91
CA SER A 324 -8.23 5.89 6.14
C SER A 324 -7.59 7.27 6.08
N THR A 325 -8.20 8.21 5.35
CA THR A 325 -7.78 9.61 5.26
C THR A 325 -9.01 10.51 5.17
N ARG A 326 -8.85 11.79 5.50
CA ARG A 326 -9.91 12.80 5.32
C ARG A 326 -10.42 12.86 3.88
N ALA A 327 -9.52 12.82 2.89
CA ALA A 327 -9.89 12.91 1.49
C ALA A 327 -10.79 11.74 1.06
N TYR A 328 -10.48 10.50 1.46
CA TYR A 328 -11.34 9.35 1.17
C TYR A 328 -12.69 9.41 1.88
N PHE A 329 -12.72 9.96 3.10
CA PHE A 329 -13.96 10.16 3.84
C PHE A 329 -14.86 11.17 3.14
N GLU A 330 -14.31 12.33 2.75
CA GLU A 330 -15.00 13.39 2.01
C GLU A 330 -15.50 12.90 0.65
N GLU A 331 -14.69 12.12 -0.09
CA GLU A 331 -15.10 11.47 -1.34
C GLU A 331 -16.27 10.48 -1.12
N GLY A 332 -16.22 9.69 -0.04
CA GLY A 332 -17.30 8.78 0.32
C GLY A 332 -18.62 9.51 0.60
N TYR A 333 -18.56 10.61 1.35
CA TYR A 333 -19.73 11.46 1.61
C TYR A 333 -20.23 12.16 0.35
N GLN A 334 -19.35 12.62 -0.54
CA GLN A 334 -19.73 13.14 -1.86
C GLN A 334 -20.51 12.08 -2.65
N GLY A 335 -20.01 10.85 -2.71
CA GLY A 335 -20.69 9.75 -3.39
C GLY A 335 -22.08 9.44 -2.80
N ILE A 336 -22.26 9.59 -1.48
CA ILE A 336 -23.57 9.48 -0.82
C ILE A 336 -24.49 10.64 -1.24
N ALA A 337 -24.01 11.88 -1.18
CA ALA A 337 -24.77 13.07 -1.55
C ALA A 337 -25.25 13.01 -3.00
N ASP A 338 -24.38 12.58 -3.91
CA ASP A 338 -24.67 12.44 -5.33
C ASP A 338 -25.73 11.38 -5.60
N ARG A 339 -25.68 10.25 -4.89
CA ARG A 339 -26.61 9.13 -5.08
C ARG A 339 -27.99 9.39 -4.48
N LEU A 340 -28.02 10.06 -3.34
CA LEU A 340 -29.26 10.51 -2.69
C LEU A 340 -29.85 11.74 -3.37
N GLU A 341 -29.12 12.31 -4.33
CA GLU A 341 -29.48 13.53 -5.04
C GLU A 341 -29.83 14.69 -4.08
N LEU A 342 -29.02 14.87 -3.04
CA LEU A 342 -29.27 15.87 -2.00
C LEU A 342 -29.34 17.30 -2.58
N PRO A 343 -30.32 18.14 -2.18
CA PRO A 343 -30.38 19.54 -2.57
C PRO A 343 -29.12 20.30 -2.15
N GLY A 344 -28.62 21.20 -3.00
CA GLY A 344 -27.42 22.00 -2.72
C GLY A 344 -26.09 21.29 -2.99
N ARG A 345 -26.06 19.98 -3.27
CA ARG A 345 -24.81 19.23 -3.50
C ARG A 345 -23.95 19.70 -4.69
N LEU A 346 -24.56 20.42 -5.64
CA LEU A 346 -23.87 20.96 -6.83
C LEU A 346 -23.39 22.39 -6.62
N GLU A 347 -23.67 23.00 -5.46
CA GLU A 347 -23.23 24.37 -5.18
C GLU A 347 -21.73 24.36 -4.83
N PRO A 348 -20.89 25.21 -5.46
CA PRO A 348 -19.44 25.19 -5.29
C PRO A 348 -18.92 25.41 -3.87
N LYS A 349 -19.77 25.87 -2.95
CA LYS A 349 -19.44 26.17 -1.55
C LYS A 349 -20.29 25.36 -0.55
N ALA A 350 -21.04 24.38 -1.01
CA ALA A 350 -21.84 23.55 -0.11
C ALA A 350 -20.94 22.71 0.79
N ASP A 351 -21.27 22.67 2.09
CA ASP A 351 -20.70 21.69 3.01
C ASP A 351 -21.41 20.35 2.81
N ILE A 352 -20.82 19.52 1.95
CA ILE A 352 -21.33 18.19 1.59
C ILE A 352 -21.41 17.28 2.81
N LEU A 353 -20.43 17.39 3.73
CA LEU A 353 -20.42 16.60 4.96
C LEU A 353 -21.65 16.91 5.81
N GLN A 354 -21.98 18.20 5.94
CA GLN A 354 -23.17 18.65 6.66
C GLN A 354 -24.47 18.23 5.96
N LEU A 355 -24.54 18.31 4.63
CA LEU A 355 -25.73 17.89 3.88
C LEU A 355 -26.06 16.40 4.10
N VAL A 356 -25.05 15.54 4.00
CA VAL A 356 -25.22 14.09 4.25
C VAL A 356 -25.55 13.83 5.72
N SER A 357 -24.86 14.50 6.65
CA SER A 357 -25.12 14.34 8.08
C SER A 357 -26.56 14.73 8.45
N ASN A 358 -27.07 15.84 7.89
CA ASN A 358 -28.45 16.27 8.06
C ASN A 358 -29.44 15.21 7.53
N TRP A 359 -29.15 14.62 6.37
CA TRP A 359 -29.99 13.57 5.79
C TRP A 359 -29.99 12.31 6.68
N LEU A 360 -28.82 11.88 7.18
CA LEU A 360 -28.69 10.71 8.05
C LEU A 360 -29.40 10.91 9.40
N CYS A 361 -29.54 12.15 9.87
CA CYS A 361 -30.22 12.48 11.11
C CYS A 361 -31.76 12.58 10.99
N ASP A 362 -32.32 12.74 9.78
CA ASP A 362 -33.76 12.90 9.57
C ASP A 362 -34.51 11.54 9.65
N GLU A 363 -35.45 11.44 10.59
CA GLU A 363 -36.27 10.23 10.83
C GLU A 363 -37.07 9.80 9.60
N LYS A 364 -37.42 10.74 8.73
CA LYS A 364 -38.22 10.47 7.52
C LYS A 364 -37.48 9.57 6.53
N ASN A 365 -36.16 9.48 6.64
CA ASN A 365 -35.31 8.72 5.73
C ASN A 365 -35.18 7.23 6.11
N GLY A 366 -35.78 6.80 7.22
CA GLY A 366 -35.86 5.41 7.61
C GLY A 366 -34.56 4.84 8.18
N GLN A 367 -34.43 3.51 8.15
CA GLN A 367 -33.27 2.81 8.69
C GLN A 367 -32.13 2.74 7.68
N TRP A 368 -30.93 3.03 8.17
CA TRP A 368 -29.72 2.98 7.38
C TRP A 368 -28.57 2.40 8.22
N VAL A 369 -27.60 1.81 7.51
CA VAL A 369 -26.33 1.32 8.06
C VAL A 369 -25.19 2.05 7.36
N LEU A 370 -24.23 2.55 8.12
CA LEU A 370 -23.00 3.17 7.62
C LEU A 370 -21.80 2.32 8.04
N VAL A 371 -21.03 1.85 7.07
CA VAL A 371 -19.74 1.20 7.31
C VAL A 371 -18.63 2.23 7.12
N LEU A 372 -17.85 2.47 8.18
CA LEU A 372 -16.61 3.24 8.15
C LEU A 372 -15.44 2.27 8.08
N ASP A 373 -14.89 2.07 6.89
CA ASP A 373 -13.83 1.10 6.66
C ASP A 373 -12.44 1.74 6.81
N SER A 374 -11.54 1.09 7.54
CA SER A 374 -10.16 1.55 7.79
C SER A 374 -10.06 2.90 8.52
N ALA A 375 -10.90 3.11 9.54
CA ALA A 375 -10.84 4.29 10.40
C ALA A 375 -9.69 4.19 11.43
N ASP A 376 -8.45 4.26 10.94
CA ASP A 376 -7.23 3.99 11.71
C ASP A 376 -6.62 5.25 12.35
N ASP A 377 -6.93 6.42 11.79
CA ASP A 377 -6.39 7.72 12.19
C ASP A 377 -7.34 8.41 13.18
N LYS A 378 -6.94 8.50 14.45
CA LYS A 378 -7.75 9.21 15.47
C LYS A 378 -7.80 10.73 15.24
N GLU A 379 -6.74 11.33 14.72
CA GLU A 379 -6.59 12.79 14.59
C GLU A 379 -7.50 13.37 13.49
N ILE A 380 -7.85 12.62 12.44
CA ILE A 380 -8.83 13.09 11.44
C ILE A 380 -10.25 13.21 12.03
N PHE A 381 -10.58 12.37 13.01
CA PHE A 381 -11.89 12.36 13.67
C PHE A 381 -11.92 13.23 14.91
N PHE A 382 -10.84 13.26 15.68
CA PHE A 382 -10.72 13.98 16.95
C PHE A 382 -9.39 14.73 17.00
N PRO A 383 -9.26 15.84 16.24
CA PRO A 383 -8.00 16.59 16.17
C PRO A 383 -7.63 17.16 17.54
N SER A 384 -6.39 16.91 17.95
CA SER A 384 -5.84 17.42 19.20
C SER A 384 -5.63 18.94 19.12
N GLN A 385 -6.19 19.71 20.07
CA GLN A 385 -5.93 21.16 20.17
C GLN A 385 -4.49 21.40 20.66
N GLN A 386 -3.54 21.56 19.74
CA GLN A 386 -2.22 22.07 20.10
C GLN A 386 -2.29 23.60 20.29
N GLN A 387 -1.82 24.09 21.44
CA GLN A 387 -1.78 25.53 21.74
C GLN A 387 -0.97 26.27 20.66
N GLY A 388 -1.63 27.10 19.85
CA GLY A 388 -0.98 28.01 18.90
C GLY A 388 -1.34 27.86 17.42
N GLN A 389 -2.18 26.91 17.01
CA GLN A 389 -2.70 26.85 15.64
C GLN A 389 -4.07 27.53 15.52
N GLU A 390 -4.15 28.63 14.77
CA GLU A 390 -5.39 29.40 14.56
C GLU A 390 -6.39 28.73 13.58
N ASN A 391 -6.02 27.64 12.91
CA ASN A 391 -6.87 26.90 11.96
C ASN A 391 -6.83 25.38 12.23
N VAL A 392 -7.54 24.91 13.25
CA VAL A 392 -7.74 23.46 13.48
C VAL A 392 -8.81 22.95 12.49
N PRO A 393 -8.53 21.88 11.71
CA PRO A 393 -9.52 21.29 10.80
C PRO A 393 -10.77 20.83 11.57
N ALA A 394 -11.97 21.00 10.98
CA ALA A 394 -13.22 20.59 11.61
C ALA A 394 -13.28 19.08 11.83
N SER A 395 -13.58 18.61 13.05
CA SER A 395 -13.67 17.19 13.42
C SER A 395 -14.60 16.40 12.49
N LEU A 396 -14.11 15.30 11.89
CA LEU A 396 -14.98 14.42 11.08
C LEU A 396 -16.04 13.70 11.93
N ALA A 397 -15.76 13.45 13.21
CA ALA A 397 -16.71 12.81 14.12
C ALA A 397 -17.99 13.64 14.32
N ALA A 398 -17.92 14.97 14.12
CA ALA A 398 -19.09 15.85 14.20
C ALA A 398 -20.14 15.56 13.10
N TYR A 399 -19.72 14.98 11.98
CA TYR A 399 -20.61 14.64 10.86
C TYR A 399 -21.16 13.20 10.95
N LEU A 400 -20.74 12.44 11.96
CA LEU A 400 -21.25 11.09 12.22
C LEU A 400 -22.59 11.18 12.99
N PRO A 401 -23.69 10.66 12.43
CA PRO A 401 -25.01 10.76 13.04
C PRO A 401 -25.13 9.97 14.35
N GLN A 402 -26.06 10.37 15.21
CA GLN A 402 -26.39 9.67 16.46
C GLN A 402 -27.47 8.58 16.29
N ARG A 403 -28.07 8.50 15.11
CA ARG A 403 -29.12 7.53 14.73
C ARG A 403 -28.58 6.56 13.69
N GLY A 404 -29.39 5.58 13.27
CA GLY A 404 -28.95 4.50 12.37
C GLY A 404 -27.88 3.60 13.01
N SER A 405 -27.30 2.69 12.24
CA SER A 405 -26.24 1.80 12.77
C SER A 405 -24.91 2.09 12.09
N ILE A 406 -23.84 2.24 12.86
CA ILE A 406 -22.48 2.47 12.33
C ILE A 406 -21.58 1.27 12.66
N LEU A 407 -21.04 0.64 11.63
CA LEU A 407 -20.01 -0.38 11.77
C LEU A 407 -18.65 0.21 11.39
N ILE A 408 -17.71 0.20 12.33
CA ILE A 408 -16.33 0.67 12.11
C ILE A 408 -15.41 -0.54 11.88
N THR A 409 -14.49 -0.45 10.94
CA THR A 409 -13.32 -1.33 10.88
C THR A 409 -12.06 -0.50 11.13
N SER A 410 -11.17 -0.99 11.99
CA SER A 410 -9.92 -0.29 12.31
C SER A 410 -8.81 -1.26 12.72
N CYS A 411 -7.56 -0.92 12.45
CA CYS A 411 -6.41 -1.53 13.09
C CYS A 411 -5.99 -0.82 14.37
N ASN A 412 -6.53 0.36 14.68
CA ASN A 412 -6.26 1.12 15.89
C ASN A 412 -7.45 1.03 16.87
N GLU A 413 -7.25 0.32 17.98
CA GLU A 413 -8.27 0.09 19.02
C GLU A 413 -8.76 1.38 19.68
N GLU A 414 -7.87 2.34 19.93
CA GLU A 414 -8.20 3.61 20.56
C GLU A 414 -9.01 4.53 19.65
N ALA A 415 -8.68 4.55 18.35
CA ALA A 415 -9.46 5.26 17.35
C ALA A 415 -10.87 4.65 17.23
N ALA A 416 -10.96 3.31 17.19
CA ALA A 416 -12.22 2.59 17.16
C ALA A 416 -13.07 2.83 18.41
N ALA A 417 -12.47 2.77 19.61
CA ALA A 417 -13.15 3.03 20.88
C ALA A 417 -13.74 4.44 20.93
N SER A 418 -12.97 5.43 20.45
CA SER A 418 -13.42 6.83 20.38
C SER A 418 -14.62 7.00 19.44
N LEU A 419 -14.65 6.26 18.32
CA LEU A 419 -15.75 6.30 17.34
C LEU A 419 -16.99 5.51 17.76
N SER A 420 -16.80 4.35 18.39
CA SER A 420 -17.88 3.47 18.85
C SER A 420 -18.51 3.91 20.18
N GLY A 421 -17.82 4.75 20.96
CA GLY A 421 -18.29 5.23 22.26
C GLY A 421 -17.82 4.38 23.45
N GLY A 422 -16.84 3.49 23.24
CA GLY A 422 -16.21 2.73 24.32
C GLY A 422 -15.70 1.35 23.91
N HIS A 423 -14.81 0.79 24.72
CA HIS A 423 -14.20 -0.52 24.50
C HIS A 423 -15.22 -1.68 24.55
N GLN A 424 -16.36 -1.52 25.23
CA GLN A 424 -17.41 -2.54 25.26
C GLN A 424 -18.11 -2.75 23.90
N TYR A 425 -17.92 -1.83 22.95
CA TYR A 425 -18.48 -1.89 21.59
C TYR A 425 -17.47 -2.40 20.55
N ILE A 426 -16.38 -3.04 21.01
CA ILE A 426 -15.31 -3.54 20.16
C ILE A 426 -15.32 -5.06 20.15
N MET A 427 -15.28 -5.65 18.96
CA MET A 427 -14.96 -7.05 18.72
C MET A 427 -13.54 -7.17 18.18
N LYS A 428 -12.65 -7.79 18.96
CA LYS A 428 -11.27 -8.07 18.55
C LYS A 428 -11.24 -9.26 17.59
N VAL A 429 -10.99 -8.99 16.32
CA VAL A 429 -10.88 -9.99 15.26
C VAL A 429 -9.50 -10.64 15.31
N GLN A 430 -9.48 -11.93 15.65
CA GLN A 430 -8.26 -12.74 15.71
C GLN A 430 -7.92 -13.39 14.36
N ALA A 431 -6.71 -13.96 14.28
CA ALA A 431 -6.29 -14.79 13.15
C ALA A 431 -7.26 -15.95 12.90
N MET A 432 -7.18 -16.56 11.71
CA MET A 432 -7.96 -17.77 11.43
C MET A 432 -7.52 -18.90 12.33
N ASP A 433 -8.47 -19.70 12.79
CA ASP A 433 -8.10 -21.01 13.35
C ASP A 433 -7.58 -21.93 12.23
N GLU A 434 -7.04 -23.09 12.62
CA GLU A 434 -6.46 -24.04 11.66
C GLU A 434 -7.48 -24.51 10.61
N ASN A 435 -8.75 -24.69 10.98
CA ASN A 435 -9.81 -25.14 10.08
C ASN A 435 -10.20 -24.03 9.09
N GLN A 436 -10.45 -22.81 9.60
CA GLN A 436 -10.75 -21.64 8.79
C GLN A 436 -9.62 -21.33 7.79
N GLY A 437 -8.36 -21.42 8.23
CA GLY A 437 -7.19 -21.22 7.39
C GLY A 437 -7.07 -22.27 6.29
N LEU A 438 -7.29 -23.55 6.61
CA LEU A 438 -7.32 -24.64 5.63
C LEU A 438 -8.45 -24.47 4.61
N GLN A 439 -9.65 -24.08 5.07
CA GLN A 439 -10.78 -23.80 4.18
C GLN A 439 -10.45 -22.66 3.22
N LEU A 440 -9.86 -21.56 3.71
CA LEU A 440 -9.50 -20.42 2.87
C LEU A 440 -8.46 -20.82 1.83
N LEU A 441 -7.40 -21.51 2.26
CA LEU A 441 -6.35 -21.99 1.36
C LEU A 441 -6.92 -22.91 0.28
N ARG A 442 -7.80 -23.86 0.65
CA ARG A 442 -8.47 -24.78 -0.29
C ARG A 442 -9.34 -24.03 -1.30
N LYS A 443 -10.12 -23.03 -0.86
CA LYS A 443 -10.97 -22.24 -1.75
C LYS A 443 -10.16 -21.38 -2.73
N LYS A 444 -9.04 -20.82 -2.29
CA LYS A 444 -8.19 -19.94 -3.12
C LYS A 444 -7.25 -20.69 -4.08
N LEU A 445 -6.95 -21.97 -3.84
CA LEU A 445 -6.11 -22.77 -4.74
C LEU A 445 -6.89 -23.28 -5.96
N ARG A 446 -6.25 -23.31 -7.14
CA ARG A 446 -6.81 -23.93 -8.35
C ARG A 446 -6.99 -25.44 -8.14
N ARG A 447 -8.02 -26.02 -8.78
CA ARG A 447 -8.29 -27.47 -8.75
C ARG A 447 -7.01 -28.25 -9.09
N ASN A 448 -6.72 -29.30 -8.32
CA ASN A 448 -5.54 -30.19 -8.40
C ASN A 448 -4.23 -29.70 -7.74
N LYS A 449 -4.22 -28.53 -7.07
CA LYS A 449 -3.03 -28.03 -6.33
C LYS A 449 -2.96 -28.47 -4.87
N LEU A 450 -4.02 -29.06 -4.34
CA LEU A 450 -4.08 -29.65 -3.01
C LEU A 450 -4.85 -30.98 -3.11
N GLN A 451 -4.17 -32.10 -2.97
CA GLN A 451 -4.76 -33.44 -2.90
C GLN A 451 -5.07 -33.79 -1.43
N ALA A 452 -6.07 -34.65 -1.22
CA ALA A 452 -6.44 -35.13 0.11
C ALA A 452 -5.47 -36.23 0.60
N THR A 453 -4.17 -35.97 0.58
CA THR A 453 -3.15 -36.85 1.17
C THR A 453 -2.72 -36.32 2.53
N SER A 454 -2.37 -37.22 3.46
CA SER A 454 -1.96 -36.85 4.82
C SER A 454 -0.69 -35.98 4.85
N GLN A 455 0.22 -36.19 3.89
CA GLN A 455 1.46 -35.43 3.77
C GLN A 455 1.24 -33.99 3.27
N GLU A 456 0.41 -33.79 2.23
CA GLU A 456 0.11 -32.45 1.72
C GLU A 456 -0.73 -31.64 2.70
N GLU A 457 -1.63 -32.29 3.45
CA GLU A 457 -2.38 -31.63 4.52
C GLU A 457 -1.45 -31.19 5.66
N GLY A 458 -0.45 -32.01 6.01
CA GLY A 458 0.61 -31.63 6.95
C GLY A 458 1.41 -30.41 6.49
N ALA A 459 1.80 -30.37 5.21
CA ALA A 459 2.50 -29.24 4.62
C ALA A 459 1.64 -27.96 4.59
N ALA A 460 0.34 -28.10 4.29
CA ALA A 460 -0.61 -27.00 4.32
C ALA A 460 -0.72 -26.40 5.73
N LYS A 461 -0.86 -27.24 6.77
CA LYS A 461 -0.87 -26.78 8.16
C LYS A 461 0.42 -26.07 8.54
N ALA A 462 1.58 -26.60 8.12
CA ALA A 462 2.87 -25.98 8.38
C ALA A 462 3.05 -24.62 7.66
N LEU A 463 2.54 -24.48 6.43
CA LEU A 463 2.50 -23.21 5.72
C LEU A 463 1.57 -22.20 6.39
N LEU A 464 0.38 -22.62 6.81
CA LEU A 464 -0.56 -21.75 7.53
C LEU A 464 0.02 -21.22 8.85
N ARG A 465 0.75 -22.05 9.60
CA ARG A 465 1.51 -21.63 10.79
C ARG A 465 2.56 -20.59 10.46
N ALA A 466 3.29 -20.77 9.36
CA ALA A 466 4.32 -19.83 8.93
C ALA A 466 3.75 -18.47 8.45
N LEU A 467 2.48 -18.45 8.06
CA LEU A 467 1.72 -17.27 7.65
C LEU A 467 0.90 -16.66 8.81
N ASP A 468 1.11 -17.13 10.05
CA ASP A 468 0.38 -16.75 11.27
C ASP A 468 -1.15 -16.83 11.14
N TYR A 469 -1.64 -17.68 10.23
CA TYR A 469 -3.05 -17.80 9.88
C TYR A 469 -3.73 -16.47 9.49
N ILE A 470 -2.96 -15.51 8.98
CA ILE A 470 -3.48 -14.21 8.54
C ILE A 470 -4.13 -14.38 7.15
N PRO A 471 -5.44 -14.09 6.98
CA PRO A 471 -6.18 -14.37 5.74
C PRO A 471 -5.56 -13.75 4.48
N LEU A 472 -5.04 -12.53 4.59
CA LEU A 472 -4.38 -11.87 3.48
C LEU A 472 -3.10 -12.61 3.09
N ALA A 473 -2.27 -13.02 4.06
CA ALA A 473 -1.05 -13.79 3.81
C ALA A 473 -1.36 -15.16 3.15
N ILE A 474 -2.42 -15.83 3.61
CA ILE A 474 -2.91 -17.09 3.02
C ILE A 474 -3.32 -16.89 1.57
N THR A 475 -4.05 -15.81 1.28
CA THR A 475 -4.52 -15.48 -0.08
C THR A 475 -3.34 -15.19 -1.00
N GLN A 476 -2.31 -14.48 -0.52
CA GLN A 476 -1.09 -14.22 -1.27
C GLN A 476 -0.28 -15.49 -1.55
N ALA A 477 -0.15 -16.38 -0.56
CA ALA A 477 0.52 -17.67 -0.74
C ALA A 477 -0.22 -18.54 -1.77
N ALA A 478 -1.56 -18.61 -1.69
CA ALA A 478 -2.38 -19.33 -2.67
C ALA A 478 -2.22 -18.75 -4.09
N ALA A 479 -2.21 -17.42 -4.20
CA ALA A 479 -1.98 -16.70 -5.45
C ALA A 479 -0.60 -16.99 -6.05
N TYR A 480 0.44 -17.01 -5.22
CA TYR A 480 1.81 -17.37 -5.61
C TYR A 480 1.89 -18.80 -6.14
N ILE A 481 1.26 -19.76 -5.45
CA ILE A 481 1.18 -21.17 -5.89
C ILE A 481 0.42 -21.29 -7.22
N ASN A 482 -0.70 -20.59 -7.36
CA ASN A 482 -1.53 -20.64 -8.57
C ASN A 482 -0.83 -20.11 -9.82
N ARG A 483 0.07 -19.14 -9.66
CA ARG A 483 0.84 -18.55 -10.76
C ARG A 483 1.78 -19.57 -11.41
N GLN A 484 2.38 -20.44 -10.61
CA GLN A 484 3.43 -21.33 -11.08
C GLN A 484 2.87 -22.72 -11.36
N ALA A 485 2.93 -23.16 -12.62
CA ALA A 485 2.28 -24.41 -13.06
C ALA A 485 2.69 -25.64 -12.23
N ARG A 486 3.97 -25.73 -11.82
CA ARG A 486 4.53 -26.87 -11.07
C ARG A 486 4.62 -26.68 -9.56
N MET A 487 4.40 -25.47 -9.04
CA MET A 487 4.51 -25.18 -7.61
C MET A 487 3.43 -25.91 -6.82
N THR A 488 3.83 -26.61 -5.77
CA THR A 488 2.94 -27.26 -4.79
C THR A 488 2.97 -26.52 -3.45
N VAL A 489 2.10 -26.91 -2.51
CA VAL A 489 2.12 -26.37 -1.15
C VAL A 489 3.43 -26.69 -0.42
N PRO A 490 3.96 -27.93 -0.45
CA PRO A 490 5.30 -28.24 0.06
C PRO A 490 6.39 -27.35 -0.56
N ASP A 491 6.44 -27.22 -1.89
CA ASP A 491 7.46 -26.39 -2.55
C ASP A 491 7.39 -24.93 -2.07
N CYS A 492 6.17 -24.40 -1.93
CA CYS A 492 5.93 -23.05 -1.45
C CYS A 492 6.41 -22.86 0.00
N LEU A 493 6.20 -23.85 0.86
CA LEU A 493 6.70 -23.85 2.25
C LEU A 493 8.23 -23.84 2.28
N ASP A 494 8.87 -24.66 1.45
CA ASP A 494 10.33 -24.72 1.35
C ASP A 494 10.89 -23.39 0.83
N GLU A 495 10.28 -22.79 -0.20
CA GLU A 495 10.66 -21.45 -0.67
C GLU A 495 10.47 -20.37 0.40
N PHE A 496 9.39 -20.43 1.16
CA PHE A 496 9.10 -19.48 2.24
C PHE A 496 10.15 -19.54 3.36
N ARG A 497 10.70 -20.73 3.63
CA ARG A 497 11.74 -20.96 4.65
C ARG A 497 13.16 -20.76 4.13
N ALA A 498 13.38 -20.88 2.83
CA ALA A 498 14.72 -20.88 2.25
C ALA A 498 15.45 -19.53 2.33
N SER A 499 14.74 -18.40 2.20
CA SER A 499 15.37 -17.07 2.32
C SER A 499 14.35 -15.95 2.53
N ASP A 500 14.78 -14.88 3.20
CA ASP A 500 14.00 -13.65 3.37
C ASP A 500 13.62 -13.00 2.03
N ARG A 501 14.47 -13.15 1.00
CA ARG A 501 14.17 -12.67 -0.36
C ARG A 501 12.98 -13.40 -0.99
N LYS A 502 12.94 -14.73 -0.89
CA LYS A 502 11.81 -15.53 -1.40
C LYS A 502 10.55 -15.28 -0.58
N ARG A 503 10.68 -15.22 0.75
CA ARG A 503 9.58 -14.87 1.66
C ARG A 503 8.97 -13.50 1.33
N LYS A 504 9.81 -12.49 1.10
CA LYS A 504 9.39 -11.14 0.65
C LYS A 504 8.68 -11.21 -0.70
N SER A 505 9.23 -11.92 -1.69
CA SER A 505 8.62 -12.04 -3.01
C SER A 505 7.23 -12.68 -2.98
N LEU A 506 7.02 -13.67 -2.10
CA LEU A 506 5.72 -14.34 -1.93
C LEU A 506 4.71 -13.39 -1.26
N LEU A 507 5.11 -12.70 -0.20
CA LEU A 507 4.26 -11.78 0.56
C LEU A 507 4.07 -10.41 -0.09
N HIS A 508 4.82 -10.09 -1.14
CA HIS A 508 4.62 -8.90 -1.98
C HIS A 508 3.74 -9.22 -3.20
N TYR A 509 3.54 -10.49 -3.52
CA TYR A 509 2.77 -10.87 -4.69
C TYR A 509 1.30 -10.48 -4.52
N ASP A 510 0.84 -9.65 -5.44
CA ASP A 510 -0.55 -9.23 -5.58
C ASP A 510 -1.08 -9.88 -6.86
N ALA A 511 -2.05 -10.79 -6.74
CA ALA A 511 -2.72 -11.37 -7.89
C ALA A 511 -3.76 -10.43 -8.53
N GLY A 512 -3.86 -9.19 -8.05
CA GLY A 512 -4.88 -8.24 -8.47
C GLY A 512 -6.24 -8.70 -7.96
N ASP A 513 -6.39 -8.85 -6.64
CA ASP A 513 -7.74 -8.99 -6.09
C ASP A 513 -8.48 -7.67 -6.32
N LEU A 514 -9.33 -7.63 -7.33
CA LEU A 514 -10.11 -6.48 -7.80
C LEU A 514 -11.06 -5.89 -6.71
N ARG A 515 -11.05 -6.46 -5.50
CA ARG A 515 -11.97 -6.17 -4.39
C ARG A 515 -11.35 -5.30 -3.29
N ARG A 516 -10.17 -4.73 -3.52
CA ARG A 516 -9.56 -3.72 -2.65
C ARG A 516 -8.95 -2.62 -3.53
N ASN A 517 -9.17 -1.35 -3.15
CA ASN A 517 -8.73 -0.19 -3.91
C ASN A 517 -7.21 -0.22 -4.17
N ASN A 518 -6.79 0.45 -5.26
CA ASN A 518 -5.48 0.55 -5.93
C ASN A 518 -4.16 0.68 -5.09
N ALA A 519 -4.16 0.50 -3.76
CA ALA A 519 -2.93 0.29 -3.00
C ALA A 519 -2.45 -1.16 -3.18
N SER A 520 -1.14 -1.37 -3.29
CA SER A 520 -0.54 -2.72 -3.36
C SER A 520 -1.15 -3.64 -2.28
N ASN A 521 -1.86 -4.69 -2.70
CA ASN A 521 -2.71 -5.54 -1.84
C ASN A 521 -1.92 -6.54 -1.00
N SER A 522 -0.70 -6.16 -0.61
CA SER A 522 0.22 -7.06 0.05
C SER A 522 0.17 -6.89 1.57
N VAL A 523 0.31 -7.99 2.32
CA VAL A 523 0.41 -7.89 3.79
C VAL A 523 1.53 -6.94 4.19
N LEU A 524 2.65 -6.97 3.46
CA LEU A 524 3.77 -6.05 3.65
C LEU A 524 3.34 -4.59 3.55
N THR A 525 2.66 -4.21 2.47
CA THR A 525 2.22 -2.82 2.24
C THR A 525 1.23 -2.37 3.33
N THR A 526 0.26 -3.23 3.68
CA THR A 526 -0.74 -2.88 4.70
C THR A 526 -0.13 -2.66 6.08
N LEU A 527 0.88 -3.46 6.46
CA LEU A 527 1.60 -3.29 7.72
C LEU A 527 2.56 -2.10 7.67
N GLN A 528 3.19 -1.84 6.53
CA GLN A 528 4.04 -0.65 6.33
C GLN A 528 3.27 0.65 6.54
N MET A 529 2.01 0.72 6.09
CA MET A 529 1.14 1.88 6.38
C MET A 529 0.90 2.05 7.88
N SER A 530 0.64 0.95 8.62
CA SER A 530 0.53 1.00 10.08
C SER A 530 1.83 1.43 10.75
N PHE A 531 3.00 0.98 10.27
CA PHE A 531 4.31 1.38 10.82
C PHE A 531 4.60 2.87 10.59
N GLU A 532 4.33 3.37 9.38
CA GLU A 532 4.45 4.79 9.07
C GLU A 532 3.53 5.63 9.97
N ARG A 533 2.33 5.13 10.22
CA ARG A 533 1.36 5.80 11.07
C ARG A 533 1.83 5.89 12.52
N ILE A 534 2.33 4.79 13.08
CA ILE A 534 2.92 4.77 14.42
C ILE A 534 4.11 5.73 14.48
N ARG A 535 4.94 5.79 13.43
CA ARG A 535 6.07 6.73 13.36
C ARG A 535 5.62 8.18 13.40
N GLN A 536 4.49 8.52 12.75
CA GLN A 536 3.91 9.86 12.77
C GLN A 536 3.25 10.20 14.11
N GLU A 537 2.50 9.27 14.70
CA GLU A 537 1.80 9.46 15.98
C GLU A 537 2.78 9.53 17.16
N ARG A 538 3.72 8.58 17.21
CA ARG A 538 4.70 8.46 18.30
C ARG A 538 5.99 7.82 17.78
N PRO A 539 6.98 8.63 17.37
CA PRO A 539 8.27 8.13 16.86
C PRO A 539 8.96 7.13 17.80
N SER A 540 8.87 7.33 19.13
CA SER A 540 9.46 6.42 20.11
C SER A 540 8.81 5.04 20.18
N ALA A 541 7.52 4.93 19.85
CA ALA A 541 6.84 3.64 19.73
C ALA A 541 7.31 2.88 18.48
N ALA A 542 7.53 3.60 17.36
CA ALA A 542 8.12 3.01 16.16
C ALA A 542 9.57 2.55 16.39
N GLU A 543 10.35 3.30 17.17
CA GLU A 543 11.69 2.90 17.62
C GLU A 543 11.65 1.60 18.45
N LEU A 544 10.74 1.51 19.42
CA LEU A 544 10.55 0.31 20.24
C LEU A 544 10.14 -0.89 19.37
N LEU A 545 9.19 -0.71 18.45
CA LEU A 545 8.76 -1.75 17.51
C LEU A 545 9.92 -2.23 16.62
N SER A 546 10.76 -1.30 16.17
CA SER A 546 11.95 -1.59 15.34
C SER A 546 12.91 -2.51 16.08
N LEU A 547 13.16 -2.22 17.36
CA LEU A 547 14.01 -3.05 18.21
C LEU A 547 13.39 -4.43 18.49
N ILE A 548 12.10 -4.48 18.85
CA ILE A 548 11.38 -5.74 19.12
C ILE A 548 11.44 -6.68 17.90
N SER A 549 11.53 -6.13 16.68
CA SER A 549 11.60 -6.94 15.45
C SER A 549 12.86 -7.82 15.31
N PHE A 550 13.88 -7.62 16.15
CA PHE A 550 15.11 -8.44 16.16
C PHE A 550 15.12 -9.54 17.22
N PHE A 551 14.14 -9.57 18.12
CA PHE A 551 14.00 -10.63 19.13
C PHE A 551 13.40 -11.92 18.54
N ASN A 552 13.38 -13.02 19.29
CA ASN A 552 12.43 -14.11 19.02
C ASN A 552 10.98 -13.57 19.07
N PRO A 553 10.05 -13.99 18.18
CA PRO A 553 8.65 -13.54 18.18
C PRO A 553 7.89 -13.76 19.50
N CYS A 554 8.29 -14.73 20.31
CA CYS A 554 7.61 -15.08 21.56
C CYS A 554 8.53 -14.93 22.78
N GLY A 555 7.92 -14.66 23.93
CA GLY A 555 8.61 -14.68 25.23
C GLY A 555 9.57 -13.51 25.47
N ILE A 556 9.34 -12.36 24.82
CA ILE A 556 10.21 -11.18 24.89
C ILE A 556 10.09 -10.53 26.28
N PRO A 557 11.14 -10.54 27.12
CA PRO A 557 11.00 -10.05 28.50
C PRO A 557 10.85 -8.52 28.56
N GLU A 558 9.84 -8.05 29.30
CA GLU A 558 9.58 -6.62 29.47
C GLU A 558 10.77 -5.88 30.07
N GLU A 559 11.40 -6.45 31.10
CA GLU A 559 12.56 -5.91 31.79
C GLU A 559 13.72 -5.55 30.85
N VAL A 560 13.92 -6.35 29.80
CA VAL A 560 14.95 -6.10 28.79
C VAL A 560 14.56 -4.95 27.88
N LEU A 561 13.30 -4.91 27.45
CA LEU A 561 12.79 -3.80 26.64
C LEU A 561 12.83 -2.49 27.43
N ARG A 562 12.49 -2.45 28.72
CA ARG A 562 12.57 -1.22 29.53
C ARG A 562 13.96 -0.58 29.50
N ARG A 563 15.04 -1.34 29.31
CA ARG A 563 16.41 -0.81 29.33
C ARG A 563 16.92 -0.33 27.97
N HIS A 564 16.15 -0.46 26.90
CA HIS A 564 16.59 -0.15 25.54
C HIS A 564 17.00 1.31 25.28
N LYS A 565 16.40 2.27 25.99
CA LYS A 565 16.73 3.70 25.89
C LYS A 565 17.90 4.11 26.80
N ILE A 566 18.41 3.21 27.63
CA ILE A 566 19.55 3.46 28.53
C ILE A 566 20.85 3.08 27.78
N VAL A 567 21.21 3.81 26.73
CA VAL A 567 22.53 3.64 26.11
C VAL A 567 23.14 4.97 25.64
N LEU A 568 24.37 5.16 26.15
CA LEU A 568 25.37 6.22 26.07
C LEU A 568 25.56 6.93 24.72
N ARG A 569 26.00 8.21 24.77
CA ARG A 569 26.60 8.91 23.62
C ARG A 569 27.85 8.16 23.11
N ARG A 570 28.26 8.46 21.87
CA ARG A 570 29.53 7.99 21.23
C ARG A 570 30.81 8.24 22.04
N ASP A 571 30.74 9.03 23.12
CA ASP A 571 31.87 9.36 24.02
C ASP A 571 31.84 8.60 25.36
N GLY A 572 30.88 7.69 25.58
CA GLY A 572 30.75 6.96 26.84
C GLY A 572 30.13 7.74 27.99
N SER A 573 29.55 8.94 27.75
CA SER A 573 28.84 9.71 28.77
C SER A 573 27.35 9.33 28.88
N VAL A 574 26.89 9.19 30.12
CA VAL A 574 25.51 8.85 30.51
C VAL A 574 24.61 10.07 30.28
N ILE A 575 23.59 9.96 29.43
CA ILE A 575 22.45 10.89 29.45
C ILE A 575 21.58 10.47 30.63
N ALA A 576 21.78 11.15 31.76
CA ALA A 576 21.08 10.99 33.04
C ALA A 576 21.34 9.67 33.79
N LYS A 577 21.91 9.78 34.99
CA LYS A 577 21.90 8.70 35.98
C LYS A 577 20.43 8.34 36.28
N ALA A 578 20.04 7.09 36.03
CA ALA A 578 18.95 6.46 36.76
C ALA A 578 19.35 6.44 38.25
N GLY A 579 18.91 7.47 38.99
CA GLY A 579 19.28 7.71 40.38
C GLY A 579 18.57 8.89 41.04
N ALA A 580 17.98 9.81 40.27
CA ALA A 580 16.97 10.71 40.80
C ALA A 580 15.58 10.03 40.74
N PRO A 581 14.83 9.92 41.85
CA PRO A 581 13.51 9.29 41.87
C PRO A 581 12.52 9.88 40.85
N ASN A 582 12.70 11.14 40.45
CA ASN A 582 11.84 11.85 39.52
C ASN A 582 12.05 11.53 38.02
N ASP A 583 13.14 10.87 37.63
CA ASP A 583 13.42 10.53 36.21
C ASP A 583 12.99 9.10 35.84
N ARG A 584 13.01 8.15 36.79
CA ARG A 584 12.49 6.79 36.55
C ARG A 584 10.99 6.80 36.22
N SER A 585 10.21 7.60 36.97
CA SER A 585 8.76 7.70 36.75
C SER A 585 8.39 8.26 35.37
N LYS A 586 9.14 9.26 34.86
CA LYS A 586 8.95 9.80 33.51
C LYS A 586 9.33 8.80 32.43
N PHE A 587 10.40 8.04 32.65
CA PHE A 587 10.83 7.01 31.73
C PHE A 587 9.81 5.86 31.62
N ASP A 588 9.34 5.37 32.76
CA ASP A 588 8.34 4.32 32.84
C ASP A 588 7.01 4.77 32.21
N SER A 589 6.62 6.04 32.40
CA SER A 589 5.47 6.63 31.69
C SER A 589 5.67 6.61 30.17
N SER A 590 6.83 7.05 29.68
CA SER A 590 7.11 7.09 28.24
C SER A 590 7.13 5.71 27.59
N PHE A 591 7.68 4.69 28.27
CA PHE A 591 7.67 3.31 27.79
C PHE A 591 6.27 2.71 27.78
N ASN A 592 5.50 2.91 28.84
CA ASN A 592 4.11 2.42 28.90
C ASN A 592 3.24 3.11 27.82
N GLU A 593 3.45 4.40 27.56
CA GLU A 593 2.81 5.10 26.44
C GLU A 593 3.24 4.54 25.07
N ASP A 594 4.52 4.19 24.88
CA ASP A 594 5.00 3.52 23.66
C ASP A 594 4.27 2.17 23.47
N LEU A 595 4.18 1.37 24.52
CA LEU A 595 3.48 0.08 24.51
C LEU A 595 1.98 0.23 24.26
N ASN A 596 1.31 1.21 24.86
CA ASN A 596 -0.11 1.47 24.64
C ASN A 596 -0.40 1.72 23.15
N VAL A 597 0.46 2.47 22.46
CA VAL A 597 0.34 2.67 21.00
C VAL A 597 0.51 1.33 20.27
N LEU A 598 1.52 0.53 20.60
CA LEU A 598 1.74 -0.76 19.92
C LEU A 598 0.61 -1.78 20.18
N HIS A 599 0.02 -1.77 21.37
CA HIS A 599 -1.16 -2.56 21.72
C HIS A 599 -2.41 -2.08 20.98
N ALA A 600 -2.61 -0.77 20.88
CA ALA A 600 -3.73 -0.20 20.13
C ALA A 600 -3.71 -0.66 18.66
N TYR A 601 -2.52 -0.78 18.06
CA TYR A 601 -2.36 -1.31 16.70
C TYR A 601 -2.40 -2.84 16.58
N SER A 602 -2.60 -3.57 17.70
CA SER A 602 -2.57 -5.04 17.76
C SER A 602 -1.27 -5.66 17.21
N LEU A 603 -0.13 -4.95 17.29
CA LEU A 603 1.16 -5.42 16.77
C LEU A 603 1.95 -6.23 17.81
N VAL A 604 1.70 -5.95 19.08
CA VAL A 604 2.33 -6.62 20.23
C VAL A 604 1.23 -7.02 21.21
N THR A 605 1.34 -8.20 21.80
CA THR A 605 0.44 -8.71 22.84
C THR A 605 1.22 -9.03 24.10
N MET A 606 0.65 -8.75 25.28
CA MET A 606 1.19 -9.26 26.53
C MET A 606 0.66 -10.66 26.79
N THR A 607 1.52 -11.51 27.34
CA THR A 607 1.09 -12.81 27.87
C THR A 607 0.32 -12.63 29.17
N SER A 608 -0.45 -13.63 29.57
CA SER A 608 -1.31 -13.60 30.77
C SER A 608 -0.61 -13.33 32.10
N ASN A 609 0.73 -13.35 32.11
CA ASN A 609 1.54 -13.15 33.31
C ASN A 609 2.13 -11.72 33.38
N ASP A 610 1.84 -10.85 32.40
CA ASP A 610 2.31 -9.45 32.31
C ASP A 610 3.84 -9.27 32.40
N GLU A 611 4.62 -10.31 32.09
CA GLU A 611 6.09 -10.30 32.16
C GLU A 611 6.76 -10.41 30.79
N THR A 612 6.04 -10.90 29.79
CA THR A 612 6.57 -11.14 28.45
C THR A 612 5.63 -10.67 27.35
N PHE A 613 6.23 -10.21 26.27
CA PHE A 613 5.56 -9.79 25.05
C PHE A 613 5.70 -10.84 23.96
N GLU A 614 4.71 -10.83 23.08
CA GLU A 614 4.69 -11.59 21.84
C GLU A 614 4.40 -10.66 20.67
N MET A 615 5.02 -10.95 19.53
CA MET A 615 4.80 -10.31 18.25
C MET A 615 4.57 -11.40 17.21
N HIS A 616 3.59 -11.22 16.34
CA HIS A 616 3.40 -12.12 15.20
C HIS A 616 4.68 -12.21 14.35
N ALA A 617 5.14 -13.43 14.05
CA ALA A 617 6.37 -13.65 13.29
C ALA A 617 6.32 -12.99 11.89
N LEU A 618 5.13 -12.86 11.30
CA LEU A 618 4.90 -12.14 10.07
C LEU A 618 5.05 -10.62 10.24
N VAL A 619 4.52 -10.05 11.33
CA VAL A 619 4.67 -8.62 11.66
C VAL A 619 6.15 -8.28 11.84
N GLN A 620 6.85 -9.12 12.60
CA GLN A 620 8.29 -9.01 12.80
C GLN A 620 9.06 -9.01 11.46
N PHE A 621 8.77 -9.98 10.59
CA PHE A 621 9.39 -10.06 9.27
C PHE A 621 9.09 -8.81 8.42
N CYS A 622 7.84 -8.35 8.40
CA CYS A 622 7.45 -7.16 7.66
C CYS A 622 8.17 -5.91 8.17
N MET A 623 8.36 -5.79 9.48
CA MET A 623 9.10 -4.70 10.10
C MET A 623 10.57 -4.70 9.66
N ARG A 624 11.25 -5.84 9.70
CA ARG A 624 12.64 -5.95 9.20
C ARG A 624 12.76 -5.62 7.72
N VAL A 625 11.82 -6.08 6.88
CA VAL A 625 11.77 -5.72 5.45
C VAL A 625 11.63 -4.21 5.25
N TRP A 626 10.80 -3.54 6.07
CA TRP A 626 10.61 -2.08 6.02
C TRP A 626 11.85 -1.31 6.46
N LEU A 627 12.53 -1.78 7.51
CA LEU A 627 13.81 -1.22 7.96
C LEU A 627 14.90 -1.37 6.90
N SER A 628 14.97 -2.52 6.22
CA SER A 628 15.91 -2.73 5.12
C SER A 628 15.64 -1.80 3.94
N SER A 629 14.37 -1.53 3.60
CA SER A 629 14.04 -0.55 2.54
C SER A 629 14.37 0.90 2.92
N SER A 630 14.45 1.19 4.21
CA SER A 630 14.80 2.53 4.73
C SER A 630 16.29 2.65 5.08
N ASN A 631 17.10 1.62 4.80
CA ASN A 631 18.52 1.54 5.16
C ASN A 631 18.81 1.70 6.66
N ASP A 632 17.86 1.29 7.51
CA ASP A 632 17.93 1.37 8.98
C ASP A 632 18.11 -0.02 9.64
N ALA A 633 18.06 -1.12 8.88
CA ALA A 633 18.12 -2.47 9.44
C ALA A 633 19.40 -2.73 10.27
N ASP A 634 20.57 -2.39 9.71
CA ASP A 634 21.86 -2.63 10.38
C ASP A 634 21.99 -1.81 11.67
N ARG A 635 21.43 -0.58 11.66
CA ARG A 635 21.38 0.28 12.84
C ARG A 635 20.58 -0.39 13.97
N TRP A 636 19.42 -0.95 13.66
CA TRP A 636 18.58 -1.61 14.66
C TRP A 636 19.11 -2.98 15.09
N GLN A 637 19.73 -3.72 14.19
CA GLN A 637 20.47 -4.93 14.52
C GLN A 637 21.62 -4.62 15.50
N GLY A 638 22.39 -3.57 15.24
CA GLY A 638 23.45 -3.10 16.15
C GLY A 638 22.90 -2.70 17.52
N ARG A 639 21.76 -2.00 17.56
CA ARG A 639 21.08 -1.68 18.84
C ARG A 639 20.64 -2.95 19.60
N PHE A 640 20.12 -3.95 18.89
CA PHE A 640 19.75 -5.23 19.48
C PHE A 640 20.97 -5.95 20.06
N ILE A 641 22.06 -6.07 19.29
CA ILE A 641 23.32 -6.68 19.75
C ILE A 641 23.85 -5.96 20.99
N GLN A 642 23.84 -4.63 21.00
CA GLN A 642 24.29 -3.84 22.13
C GLN A 642 23.44 -4.08 23.38
N LEU A 643 22.11 -4.15 23.24
CA LEU A 643 21.22 -4.47 24.34
C LEU A 643 21.47 -5.89 24.87
N MET A 644 21.66 -6.87 23.98
CA MET A 644 21.98 -8.25 24.38
C MET A 644 23.34 -8.34 25.07
N ALA A 645 24.36 -7.57 24.64
CA ALA A 645 25.66 -7.54 25.31
C ALA A 645 25.58 -7.02 26.76
N GLN A 646 24.60 -6.15 27.04
CA GLN A 646 24.34 -5.64 28.39
C GLN A 646 23.48 -6.60 29.22
N GLU A 647 22.47 -7.21 28.61
CA GLU A 647 21.45 -7.97 29.35
C GLU A 647 21.73 -9.48 29.43
N PHE A 648 22.44 -10.05 28.46
CA PHE A 648 22.75 -11.48 28.39
C PHE A 648 23.88 -11.83 29.37
N PRO A 649 23.61 -12.59 30.45
CA PRO A 649 24.58 -12.83 31.50
C PRO A 649 25.74 -13.75 31.09
N SER A 650 26.79 -13.79 31.91
CA SER A 650 28.01 -14.61 31.75
C SER A 650 27.81 -16.13 31.76
N GLY A 651 26.58 -16.64 31.95
CA GLY A 651 26.29 -18.08 31.93
C GLY A 651 26.65 -18.83 33.22
N ASP A 652 26.88 -18.12 34.32
CA ASP A 652 27.10 -18.69 35.65
C ASP A 652 25.78 -19.20 36.26
N PHE A 653 25.85 -20.19 37.16
CA PHE A 653 24.68 -20.90 37.69
C PHE A 653 23.56 -19.98 38.21
N GLU A 654 23.94 -18.91 38.92
CA GLU A 654 23.02 -17.91 39.48
C GLU A 654 22.21 -17.16 38.40
N THR A 655 22.73 -17.10 37.17
CA THR A 655 22.14 -16.35 36.05
C THR A 655 21.41 -17.23 35.04
N TRP A 656 21.34 -18.54 35.27
CA TRP A 656 20.77 -19.51 34.33
C TRP A 656 19.32 -19.24 33.94
N THR A 657 18.49 -18.77 34.87
CA THR A 657 17.10 -18.44 34.58
C THR A 657 17.00 -17.37 33.48
N LYS A 658 17.81 -16.32 33.60
CA LYS A 658 17.87 -15.23 32.61
C LYS A 658 18.53 -15.68 31.31
N CYS A 659 19.60 -16.48 31.36
CA CYS A 659 20.18 -17.08 30.16
C CYS A 659 19.16 -17.96 29.41
N LYS A 660 18.36 -18.78 30.13
CA LYS A 660 17.31 -19.62 29.54
C LYS A 660 16.24 -18.79 28.85
N GLN A 661 15.83 -17.67 29.44
CA GLN A 661 14.87 -16.74 28.85
C GLN A 661 15.45 -16.04 27.62
N LEU A 662 16.71 -15.60 27.65
CA LEU A 662 17.30 -14.79 26.58
C LEU A 662 17.87 -15.60 25.41
N LEU A 663 18.24 -16.87 25.62
CA LEU A 663 18.88 -17.71 24.60
C LEU A 663 18.08 -17.76 23.28
N PRO A 664 16.76 -17.99 23.26
CA PRO A 664 16.00 -18.07 22.00
C PRO A 664 16.01 -16.77 21.17
N HIS A 665 16.30 -15.61 21.80
CA HIS A 665 16.33 -14.32 21.11
C HIS A 665 17.65 -14.07 20.38
N ILE A 666 18.74 -14.74 20.79
CA ILE A 666 20.07 -14.55 20.19
C ILE A 666 20.47 -15.65 19.21
N GLU A 667 19.63 -16.68 19.00
CA GLU A 667 19.95 -17.81 18.11
C GLU A 667 20.18 -17.35 16.66
N THR A 668 19.48 -16.32 16.21
CA THR A 668 19.67 -15.72 14.87
C THR A 668 21.04 -15.08 14.71
N LEU A 669 21.71 -14.70 15.80
CA LEU A 669 23.06 -14.13 15.77
C LEU A 669 24.14 -15.18 15.46
N TYR A 670 23.83 -16.48 15.53
CA TYR A 670 24.82 -17.53 15.24
C TYR A 670 25.23 -17.56 13.76
N ASP A 671 24.33 -17.16 12.87
CA ASP A 671 24.54 -17.21 11.42
C ASP A 671 24.71 -15.81 10.79
N ALA A 672 24.70 -14.74 11.60
CA ALA A 672 24.67 -13.35 11.12
C ALA A 672 25.65 -12.46 11.88
N GLU A 673 26.87 -12.38 11.36
CA GLU A 673 27.92 -11.48 11.83
C GLU A 673 27.62 -10.02 11.41
N PRO A 674 27.81 -9.02 12.30
CA PRO A 674 27.63 -7.61 11.95
C PRO A 674 28.80 -7.03 11.13
N ASP A 675 28.52 -6.05 10.28
CA ASP A 675 29.54 -5.44 9.38
C ASP A 675 30.56 -4.52 10.09
N ALA A 676 30.21 -3.97 11.26
CA ALA A 676 31.04 -2.99 11.97
C ALA A 676 31.87 -3.63 13.08
N ASP A 677 33.19 -3.41 13.09
CA ASP A 677 34.13 -4.02 14.04
C ASP A 677 33.74 -3.79 15.52
N ASP A 678 33.23 -2.61 15.87
CA ASP A 678 32.78 -2.30 17.24
C ASP A 678 31.52 -3.08 17.66
N MET A 679 30.71 -3.50 16.69
CA MET A 679 29.58 -4.39 16.90
C MET A 679 30.01 -5.85 16.92
N VAL A 680 31.04 -6.23 16.16
CA VAL A 680 31.60 -7.60 16.16
C VAL A 680 32.13 -7.95 17.55
N GLU A 681 32.79 -7.02 18.24
CA GLU A 681 33.25 -7.23 19.63
C GLU A 681 32.07 -7.57 20.57
N LYS A 682 31.03 -6.74 20.58
CA LYS A 682 29.82 -6.94 21.41
C LYS A 682 29.06 -8.20 21.04
N TRP A 683 28.95 -8.49 19.75
CA TRP A 683 28.33 -9.70 19.24
C TRP A 683 29.08 -10.94 19.72
N ALA A 684 30.42 -10.95 19.59
CA ALA A 684 31.24 -12.06 20.07
C ALA A 684 31.13 -12.23 21.59
N GLN A 685 31.07 -11.14 22.37
CA GLN A 685 30.81 -11.20 23.81
C GLN A 685 29.50 -11.94 24.14
N VAL A 686 28.41 -11.62 23.43
CA VAL A 686 27.10 -12.30 23.60
C VAL A 686 27.25 -13.79 23.27
N LEU A 687 27.93 -14.13 22.18
CA LEU A 687 28.15 -15.52 21.77
C LEU A 687 29.03 -16.29 22.77
N THR A 688 30.09 -15.69 23.31
CA THR A 688 30.93 -16.30 24.36
C THR A 688 30.09 -16.62 25.60
N ASN A 689 29.26 -15.68 26.04
CA ASN A 689 28.36 -15.87 27.18
C ASN A 689 27.34 -17.00 26.92
N ALA A 690 26.74 -17.03 25.73
CA ALA A 690 25.80 -18.06 25.30
C ALA A 690 26.47 -19.45 25.25
N ALA A 691 27.67 -19.54 24.66
CA ALA A 691 28.45 -20.77 24.59
C ALA A 691 28.82 -21.29 25.98
N LYS A 692 29.17 -20.40 26.93
CA LYS A 692 29.44 -20.77 28.31
C LYS A 692 28.21 -21.36 28.99
N TYR A 693 27.05 -20.73 28.84
CA TYR A 693 25.78 -21.26 29.34
C TYR A 693 25.43 -22.62 28.72
N LEU A 694 25.54 -22.77 27.39
CA LEU A 694 25.28 -24.01 26.67
C LEU A 694 26.22 -25.15 27.11
N CYS A 695 27.51 -24.84 27.30
CA CYS A 695 28.51 -25.76 27.82
C CYS A 695 28.11 -26.25 29.21
N ASN A 696 27.78 -25.33 30.13
CA ASN A 696 27.40 -25.65 31.50
C ASN A 696 26.09 -26.46 31.58
N ARG A 697 25.21 -26.33 30.58
CA ARG A 697 23.96 -27.11 30.42
C ARG A 697 24.15 -28.50 29.79
N GLY A 698 25.35 -28.82 29.30
CA GLY A 698 25.65 -30.08 28.62
C GLY A 698 25.36 -30.10 27.11
N SER A 699 25.01 -28.97 26.51
CA SER A 699 24.79 -28.83 25.07
C SER A 699 26.11 -28.60 24.33
N TYR A 700 27.06 -29.53 24.48
CA TYR A 700 28.46 -29.33 24.06
C TYR A 700 28.64 -29.11 22.57
N HIS A 701 27.81 -29.72 21.71
CA HIS A 701 27.92 -29.55 20.26
C HIS A 701 27.61 -28.10 19.84
N THR A 702 26.46 -27.57 20.25
CA THR A 702 26.07 -26.18 19.98
C THR A 702 27.05 -25.20 20.64
N ALA A 703 27.48 -25.48 21.87
CA ALA A 703 28.48 -24.67 22.56
C ALA A 703 29.80 -24.58 21.78
N GLN A 704 30.27 -25.68 21.18
CA GLN A 704 31.49 -25.69 20.37
C GLN A 704 31.30 -24.82 19.12
N MET A 705 30.17 -24.98 18.44
CA MET A 705 29.85 -24.23 17.22
C MET A 705 29.87 -22.72 17.48
N VAL A 706 29.12 -22.28 18.50
CA VAL A 706 29.00 -20.87 18.89
C VAL A 706 30.33 -20.31 19.42
N ALA A 707 31.06 -21.06 20.24
CA ALA A 707 32.38 -20.63 20.72
C ALA A 707 33.40 -20.49 19.58
N THR A 708 33.37 -21.37 18.58
CA THR A 708 34.28 -21.29 17.42
C THR A 708 34.05 -20.01 16.64
N ILE A 709 32.78 -19.65 16.42
CA ILE A 709 32.40 -18.40 15.75
C ILE A 709 32.91 -17.19 16.54
N ALA A 710 32.67 -17.16 17.85
CA ALA A 710 33.09 -16.06 18.72
C ALA A 710 34.62 -15.88 18.77
N VAL A 711 35.38 -16.97 18.89
CA VAL A 711 36.87 -16.94 18.89
C VAL A 711 37.40 -16.38 17.58
N THR A 712 36.91 -16.90 16.45
CA THR A 712 37.38 -16.48 15.12
C THR A 712 37.19 -14.98 14.90
N ALA A 713 36.07 -14.44 15.39
CA ALA A 713 35.77 -13.02 15.29
C ALA A 713 36.59 -12.16 16.27
N GLN A 714 36.74 -12.58 17.53
CA GLN A 714 37.55 -11.87 18.51
C GLN A 714 39.03 -11.83 18.14
N GLU A 715 39.60 -12.94 17.66
CA GLU A 715 40.96 -12.99 17.17
C GLU A 715 41.19 -11.99 16.02
N ARG A 716 40.22 -11.89 15.10
CA ARG A 716 40.30 -10.98 13.95
C ARG A 716 40.24 -9.50 14.36
N VAL A 717 39.42 -9.14 15.36
CA VAL A 717 39.16 -7.74 15.74
C VAL A 717 40.10 -7.24 16.84
N LEU A 718 40.34 -8.06 17.87
CA LEU A 718 41.10 -7.68 19.08
C LEU A 718 42.54 -8.22 19.06
N GLY A 719 42.81 -9.23 18.23
CA GLY A 719 44.08 -9.94 18.19
C GLY A 719 44.16 -11.11 19.18
N LEU A 720 45.24 -11.89 19.06
CA LEU A 720 45.48 -13.12 19.83
C LEU A 720 45.79 -12.86 21.32
N ASP A 721 46.44 -11.73 21.63
CA ASP A 721 46.92 -11.42 22.97
C ASP A 721 45.87 -10.72 23.85
N ASP A 722 44.69 -10.43 23.30
CA ASP A 722 43.61 -9.77 24.04
C ASP A 722 42.94 -10.69 25.08
N GLU A 723 42.60 -10.14 26.24
CA GLU A 723 42.01 -10.90 27.36
C GLU A 723 40.65 -11.52 26.99
N ALA A 724 39.82 -10.86 26.19
CA ALA A 724 38.54 -11.42 25.74
C ALA A 724 38.76 -12.59 24.79
N THR A 725 39.68 -12.45 23.82
CA THR A 725 40.07 -13.52 22.89
C THR A 725 40.56 -14.76 23.65
N LEU A 726 41.48 -14.57 24.61
CA LEU A 726 42.03 -15.67 25.42
C LEU A 726 40.96 -16.36 26.29
N ARG A 727 40.02 -15.59 26.86
CA ARG A 727 38.87 -16.16 27.61
C ARG A 727 37.99 -17.03 26.72
N CYS A 728 37.76 -16.63 25.48
CA CYS A 728 36.95 -17.41 24.55
C CYS A 728 37.70 -18.67 24.07
N PHE A 729 39.01 -18.60 23.83
CA PHE A 729 39.87 -19.77 23.57
C PHE A 729 39.81 -20.78 24.71
N SER A 730 39.96 -20.31 25.97
CA SER A 730 39.85 -21.18 27.14
C SER A 730 38.48 -21.84 27.26
N LEU A 731 37.41 -21.14 26.88
CA LEU A 731 36.07 -21.71 26.85
C LEU A 731 35.94 -22.80 25.78
N LEU A 732 36.41 -22.55 24.56
CA LEU A 732 36.38 -23.51 23.46
C LEU A 732 37.18 -24.78 23.79
N ALA A 733 38.37 -24.62 24.36
CA ALA A 733 39.20 -25.74 24.81
C ALA A 733 38.48 -26.59 25.88
N ARG A 734 37.81 -25.93 26.84
CA ARG A 734 37.00 -26.62 27.85
C ARG A 734 35.81 -27.37 27.24
N VAL A 735 35.13 -26.79 26.24
CA VAL A 735 34.04 -27.48 25.52
C VAL A 735 34.56 -28.74 24.82
N LEU A 736 35.70 -28.66 24.15
CA LEU A 736 36.33 -29.79 23.47
C LEU A 736 36.75 -30.88 24.47
N GLN A 737 37.25 -30.50 25.65
CA GLN A 737 37.55 -31.42 26.74
C GLN A 737 36.30 -32.19 27.18
N TYR A 738 35.17 -31.51 27.37
CA TYR A 738 33.91 -32.18 27.74
C TYR A 738 33.34 -33.09 26.63
N GLN A 739 33.71 -32.85 25.37
CA GLN A 739 33.41 -33.77 24.26
C GLN A 739 34.42 -34.93 24.13
N GLY A 740 35.48 -34.98 24.95
CA GLY A 740 36.54 -36.00 24.87
C GLY A 740 37.60 -35.74 23.80
N LYS A 741 37.64 -34.56 23.19
CA LYS A 741 38.61 -34.15 22.16
C LYS A 741 39.87 -33.53 22.78
N TYR A 742 40.56 -34.29 23.62
CA TYR A 742 41.67 -33.78 24.45
C TYR A 742 42.85 -33.22 23.65
N VAL A 743 43.18 -33.83 22.51
CA VAL A 743 44.31 -33.37 21.65
C VAL A 743 44.03 -31.99 21.04
N GLU A 744 42.78 -31.72 20.65
CA GLU A 744 42.38 -30.42 20.12
C GLU A 744 42.31 -29.37 21.23
N ALA A 745 41.80 -29.75 22.41
CA ALA A 745 41.78 -28.88 23.59
C ALA A 745 43.19 -28.48 24.05
N GLU A 746 44.15 -29.42 24.06
CA GLU A 746 45.54 -29.14 24.43
C GLU A 746 46.19 -28.13 23.47
N LYS A 747 45.92 -28.22 22.17
CA LYS A 747 46.44 -27.28 21.18
C LYS A 747 45.95 -25.85 21.38
N LEU A 748 44.70 -25.67 21.84
CA LEU A 748 44.14 -24.34 22.12
C LEU A 748 44.61 -23.75 23.46
N HIS A 749 45.16 -24.58 24.37
CA HIS A 749 45.71 -24.15 25.65
C HIS A 749 47.20 -23.81 25.62
N ARG A 750 47.91 -24.26 24.58
CA ARG A 750 49.33 -23.95 24.33
C ARG A 750 49.44 -22.68 23.52
#